data_AF-A0A173DYN7-F1
#
_entry.id   AF-A0A173DYN7-F1
#
_cell.length_a   1.000
_cell.length_b   1.000
_cell.length_c   1.000
_cell.angle_alpha   90.00
_cell.angle_beta   90.00
_cell.angle_gamma   90.00
#
_symmetry.space_group_name_H-M   'P 1'
#
loop_
_entity.id
_entity.type
_entity.pdbx_description
1 polymer ?
#
loop_
_entity_poly.entity_id
_entity_poly.type
_entity_poly.pdbx_seq_one_letter_code
_entity_poly.pdbx_strand_id
1 'polypeptide(L)'
;MSRLDYFVFDSLIHKQKPQELDNIFCAEDDELFRAYQITALQSPLAAKNITLARNTARYILADNGEIDIAKVVRAIEHLTSCLYPLGPYRQDETQSREHILHMLQAIKQESEIKERIKKLFVPSYTTIQDLIRHTLALDSGSSLTPTHVRQAVLTALFSYLRQDVGSCFVTAFAIRIHQEYPKLFIKDMDHLLSSGKITRIVNSREISVPINLSGCIGELFKPVRILDLYPDPIMKLSLSPGLTHAFLAAGLVQTLDDPQVRIQQLLSHEYLMNKLQHIDETITANEIIESTLLHHYQITSHALQSLLYQEGLYSKQLAVFSGEHTQNLSQNQRVYNYLTAYNAAKMAFIRDTQNPLLKSWEYTLATLADANNSFTLKHICIALGWDSQDPQSIAHVIQQSVEQEVHDARKLIEKCEQTYNEARAQLDYIENRMKHPINAEDNKILLMDHIRFRQELNQALHDWNTAQEKAKKLLSLPNFVLSFYTKVLPQYFRSSYDAFIQEFSHMYDDIPAGFRILFTHGRSHPHTWSPIYSLKEFISFLSEFFSSTEDDLLSKHGIIGLEKEAATLINKIISHLQKTTFQESAILRILHAYQQPIPSSILNNLNKISHTPWVYVSGGTLDTLIQDYFENTEKVMRINKHPENAHELAAFFSDALKDLPSAIKNYLEDGSHNLLASSPTHVFSITAGSPLFRDAWNNDWYSYTWLRDIWMKQQQDFLKDTLLREQEIYTFIHRFCVKYNLQNVAKDFHNFCSDYSLTLPELYDKASRFLKDVFPELLILTLYQRRLAHTLVQDIPYISEQQIPEVLENICGYLGISSRITYDKFSKLIEQFIPKLSLLSSENMRHLLLGLLMESYRRIYFEEDLFLRLITAMRHYQLAYPAPLLFGDTNWAYSYFGFILHPGTQEIDLWKFNYAGLQGYPLENRHELFGVSQPWTLYANPIDYGMPPPPGYRSHMPKGFF
;
A
#
# COMPACT_ATOMS: atom_id res chain seq x y z
N MET A 1 26.50 -28.20 -9.70
CA MET A 1 25.89 -29.03 -10.77
C MET A 1 25.40 -28.07 -11.84
N SER A 2 25.63 -28.35 -13.13
CA SER A 2 25.03 -27.55 -14.20
C SER A 2 23.53 -27.86 -14.26
N ARG A 3 22.70 -26.81 -14.28
CA ARG A 3 21.25 -26.95 -14.28
C ARG A 3 20.72 -27.25 -15.69
N LEU A 4 20.17 -28.45 -15.89
CA LEU A 4 19.69 -28.92 -17.20
C LEU A 4 18.54 -28.04 -17.72
N ASP A 5 17.61 -27.64 -16.85
CA ASP A 5 16.50 -26.76 -17.20
C ASP A 5 16.98 -25.45 -17.82
N TYR A 6 18.00 -24.80 -17.26
CA TYR A 6 18.61 -23.62 -17.87
C TYR A 6 19.18 -23.89 -19.26
N PHE A 7 19.99 -24.94 -19.40
CA PHE A 7 20.61 -25.27 -20.69
C PHE A 7 19.57 -25.55 -21.79
N VAL A 8 18.54 -26.34 -21.46
CA VAL A 8 17.47 -26.66 -22.40
C VAL A 8 16.64 -25.41 -22.72
N PHE A 9 16.31 -24.62 -21.71
CA PHE A 9 15.56 -23.37 -21.87
C PHE A 9 16.29 -22.40 -22.81
N ASP A 10 17.57 -22.14 -22.56
CA ASP A 10 18.40 -21.28 -23.41
C ASP A 10 18.44 -21.81 -24.86
N SER A 11 18.67 -23.12 -25.04
CA SER A 11 18.67 -23.77 -26.36
C SER A 11 17.35 -23.64 -27.11
N LEU A 12 16.22 -23.65 -26.42
CA LEU A 12 14.89 -23.52 -27.01
C LEU A 12 14.57 -22.08 -27.39
N ILE A 13 14.91 -21.10 -26.54
CA ILE A 13 14.69 -19.67 -26.83
C ILE A 13 15.41 -19.26 -28.12
N HIS A 14 16.69 -19.65 -28.27
CA HIS A 14 17.50 -19.25 -29.42
C HIS A 14 17.04 -19.84 -30.76
N LYS A 15 16.16 -20.85 -30.74
CA LYS A 15 15.67 -21.56 -31.94
C LYS A 15 14.31 -21.08 -32.43
N GLN A 16 13.60 -20.27 -31.65
CA GLN A 16 12.26 -19.80 -32.02
C GLN A 16 12.35 -18.68 -33.07
N LYS A 17 11.59 -18.81 -34.16
CA LYS A 17 11.25 -17.70 -35.06
C LYS A 17 9.87 -17.19 -34.64
N PRO A 18 9.78 -16.15 -33.82
CA PRO A 18 8.53 -15.79 -33.19
C PRO A 18 7.57 -15.18 -34.22
N GLN A 19 6.32 -15.68 -34.23
CA GLN A 19 5.21 -14.97 -34.84
C GLN A 19 4.89 -13.70 -34.01
N GLU A 20 4.02 -12.83 -34.52
CA GLU A 20 3.64 -11.59 -33.81
C GLU A 20 3.13 -11.84 -32.38
N LEU A 21 2.28 -12.85 -32.20
CA LEU A 21 1.73 -13.24 -30.89
C LEU A 21 2.76 -13.93 -29.99
N ASP A 22 3.70 -14.69 -30.56
CA ASP A 22 4.81 -15.28 -29.80
C ASP A 22 5.71 -14.18 -29.21
N ASN A 23 5.95 -13.09 -29.97
CA ASN A 23 6.70 -11.93 -29.48
C ASN A 23 6.03 -11.23 -28.29
N ILE A 24 4.71 -11.39 -28.14
CA ILE A 24 3.96 -10.78 -27.04
C ILE A 24 3.93 -11.74 -25.86
N PHE A 25 3.46 -12.98 -26.06
CA PHE A 25 3.13 -13.90 -24.98
C PHE A 25 4.24 -14.87 -24.61
N CYS A 26 5.22 -15.08 -25.49
CA CYS A 26 6.25 -16.11 -25.34
C CYS A 26 7.69 -15.58 -25.42
N ALA A 27 7.88 -14.28 -25.69
CA ALA A 27 9.21 -13.68 -25.75
C ALA A 27 9.91 -13.73 -24.39
N GLU A 28 11.19 -14.08 -24.42
CA GLU A 28 12.03 -14.22 -23.24
C GLU A 28 13.25 -13.31 -23.35
N ASP A 29 13.46 -12.48 -22.33
CA ASP A 29 14.71 -11.77 -22.08
C ASP A 29 15.32 -12.32 -20.79
N ASP A 30 16.00 -13.46 -20.90
CA ASP A 30 16.50 -14.17 -19.72
C ASP A 30 17.70 -13.46 -19.07
N GLU A 31 18.45 -12.66 -19.83
CA GLU A 31 19.51 -11.81 -19.28
C GLU A 31 18.92 -10.75 -18.35
N LEU A 32 17.91 -10.01 -18.81
CA LEU A 32 17.23 -9.00 -18.00
C LEU A 32 16.49 -9.62 -16.81
N PHE A 33 15.81 -10.76 -17.00
CA PHE A 33 15.14 -11.47 -15.92
C PHE A 33 16.13 -11.88 -14.81
N ARG A 34 17.28 -12.46 -15.19
CA ARG A 34 18.33 -12.83 -14.25
C ARG A 34 18.92 -11.61 -13.53
N ALA A 35 19.08 -10.48 -14.23
CA ALA A 35 19.58 -9.25 -13.63
C ALA A 35 18.66 -8.73 -12.50
N TYR A 36 17.34 -8.72 -12.71
CA TYR A 36 16.38 -8.38 -11.66
C TYR A 36 16.42 -9.39 -10.49
N GLN A 37 16.51 -10.69 -10.79
CA GLN A 37 16.57 -11.74 -9.78
C GLN A 37 17.80 -11.65 -8.88
N ILE A 38 18.96 -11.30 -9.43
CA ILE A 38 20.23 -11.23 -8.68
C ILE A 38 20.12 -10.27 -7.51
N THR A 39 19.60 -9.05 -7.71
CA THR A 39 19.63 -8.00 -6.68
C THR A 39 18.47 -8.07 -5.70
N ALA A 40 17.35 -8.70 -6.08
CA ALA A 40 16.08 -8.74 -5.34
C ALA A 40 15.44 -7.36 -5.01
N LEU A 41 16.09 -6.25 -5.39
CA LEU A 41 15.57 -4.88 -5.29
C LEU A 41 14.29 -4.68 -6.10
N GLN A 42 14.11 -5.49 -7.15
CA GLN A 42 12.97 -5.46 -8.06
C GLN A 42 12.51 -6.88 -8.37
N SER A 43 11.20 -7.08 -8.48
CA SER A 43 10.64 -8.37 -8.87
C SER A 43 10.77 -8.63 -10.38
N PRO A 44 11.48 -9.69 -10.81
CA PRO A 44 11.57 -10.04 -12.23
C PRO A 44 10.19 -10.41 -12.82
N LEU A 45 9.33 -11.03 -12.02
CA LEU A 45 7.96 -11.38 -12.42
C LEU A 45 7.10 -10.12 -12.63
N ALA A 46 7.28 -9.09 -11.80
CA ALA A 46 6.58 -7.82 -11.98
C ALA A 46 7.01 -7.11 -13.28
N ALA A 47 8.31 -7.15 -13.60
CA ALA A 47 8.83 -6.60 -14.85
C ALA A 47 8.22 -7.27 -16.10
N LYS A 48 8.15 -8.60 -16.07
CA LYS A 48 7.56 -9.37 -17.17
C LYS A 48 6.05 -9.16 -17.28
N ASN A 49 5.32 -9.16 -16.16
CA ASN A 49 3.89 -8.88 -16.10
C ASN A 49 3.53 -7.54 -16.76
N ILE A 50 4.27 -6.46 -16.44
CA ILE A 50 4.01 -5.14 -17.04
C ILE A 50 4.35 -5.10 -18.53
N THR A 51 5.47 -5.70 -18.92
CA THR A 51 5.86 -5.79 -20.33
C THR A 51 4.79 -6.52 -21.13
N LEU A 52 4.31 -7.66 -20.61
CA LEU A 52 3.24 -8.44 -21.19
C LEU A 52 1.92 -7.66 -21.28
N ALA A 53 1.54 -6.94 -20.22
CA ALA A 53 0.36 -6.09 -20.18
C ALA A 53 0.41 -4.96 -21.22
N ARG A 54 1.54 -4.24 -21.33
CA ARG A 54 1.76 -3.16 -22.31
C ARG A 54 1.67 -3.70 -23.74
N ASN A 55 2.32 -4.83 -24.02
CA ASN A 55 2.32 -5.46 -25.33
C ASN A 55 0.94 -5.98 -25.72
N THR A 56 0.21 -6.61 -24.79
CA THR A 56 -1.16 -7.09 -25.00
C THR A 56 -2.11 -5.93 -25.29
N ALA A 57 -2.05 -4.85 -24.48
CA ALA A 57 -2.84 -3.64 -24.69
C ALA A 57 -2.59 -3.01 -26.06
N ARG A 58 -1.31 -2.91 -26.48
CA ARG A 58 -0.92 -2.39 -27.79
C ARG A 58 -1.46 -3.25 -28.93
N TYR A 59 -1.40 -4.58 -28.79
CA TYR A 59 -1.81 -5.50 -29.84
C TYR A 59 -3.31 -5.42 -30.13
N ILE A 60 -4.16 -5.45 -29.11
CA ILE A 60 -5.62 -5.50 -29.29
C ILE A 60 -6.25 -4.19 -29.76
N LEU A 61 -5.48 -3.09 -29.76
CA LEU A 61 -5.92 -1.82 -30.31
C LEU A 61 -5.70 -1.79 -31.84
N ALA A 62 -6.67 -1.23 -32.55
CA ALA A 62 -6.55 -0.86 -33.96
C ALA A 62 -5.88 0.53 -34.09
N ASP A 63 -5.51 0.92 -35.31
CA ASP A 63 -4.83 2.20 -35.57
C ASP A 63 -5.67 3.43 -35.16
N ASN A 64 -7.00 3.30 -35.18
CA ASN A 64 -7.94 4.32 -34.68
C ASN A 64 -8.10 4.32 -33.14
N GLY A 65 -7.36 3.46 -32.45
CA GLY A 65 -7.38 3.26 -31.00
C GLY A 65 -8.65 2.57 -30.48
N GLU A 66 -9.47 1.96 -31.32
CA GLU A 66 -10.59 1.12 -30.86
C GLU A 66 -10.11 -0.32 -30.59
N ILE A 67 -10.82 -1.04 -29.71
CA ILE A 67 -10.54 -2.46 -29.45
C ILE A 67 -10.99 -3.31 -30.64
N ASP A 68 -10.03 -4.01 -31.25
CA ASP A 68 -10.24 -4.98 -32.31
C ASP A 68 -10.60 -6.35 -31.72
N ILE A 69 -11.88 -6.72 -31.81
CA ILE A 69 -12.38 -7.99 -31.27
C ILE A 69 -11.77 -9.20 -31.97
N ALA A 70 -11.42 -9.11 -33.25
CA ALA A 70 -10.78 -10.23 -33.94
C ALA A 70 -9.37 -10.47 -33.38
N LYS A 71 -8.65 -9.40 -33.02
CA LYS A 71 -7.37 -9.53 -32.30
C LYS A 71 -7.56 -10.06 -30.88
N VAL A 72 -8.59 -9.63 -30.15
CA VAL A 72 -8.91 -10.17 -28.81
C VAL A 72 -9.14 -11.68 -28.87
N VAL A 73 -9.94 -12.17 -29.83
CA VAL A 73 -10.19 -13.61 -29.99
C VAL A 73 -8.90 -14.37 -30.31
N ARG A 74 -8.07 -13.87 -31.23
CA ARG A 74 -6.76 -14.48 -31.53
C ARG A 74 -5.82 -14.49 -30.34
N ALA A 75 -5.81 -13.42 -29.53
CA ALA A 75 -5.01 -13.36 -28.31
C ALA A 75 -5.47 -14.37 -27.27
N ILE A 76 -6.79 -14.54 -27.07
CA ILE A 76 -7.37 -15.55 -26.18
C ILE A 76 -6.94 -16.95 -26.63
N GLU A 77 -7.18 -17.29 -27.91
CA GLU A 77 -6.85 -18.62 -28.45
C GLU A 77 -5.36 -18.93 -28.29
N HIS A 78 -4.50 -17.97 -28.64
CA HIS A 78 -3.06 -18.15 -28.52
C HIS A 78 -2.61 -18.26 -27.06
N LEU A 79 -3.05 -17.34 -26.18
CA LEU A 79 -2.68 -17.36 -24.76
C LEU A 79 -3.17 -18.63 -24.06
N THR A 80 -4.36 -19.15 -24.39
CA THR A 80 -4.82 -20.45 -23.90
C THR A 80 -3.86 -21.58 -24.31
N SER A 81 -3.33 -21.55 -25.54
CA SER A 81 -2.38 -22.57 -26.01
C SER A 81 -0.97 -22.47 -25.38
N CYS A 82 -0.64 -21.32 -24.79
CA CYS A 82 0.67 -21.04 -24.19
C CYS A 82 0.55 -20.53 -22.75
N LEU A 83 -0.49 -20.91 -22.03
CA LEU A 83 -0.85 -20.31 -20.73
C LEU A 83 0.20 -20.57 -19.65
N TYR A 84 0.72 -21.79 -19.58
CA TYR A 84 1.60 -22.25 -18.50
C TYR A 84 3.04 -22.39 -19.00
N PRO A 85 3.97 -21.51 -18.56
CA PRO A 85 5.37 -21.64 -18.90
C PRO A 85 6.08 -22.68 -18.03
N LEU A 86 6.94 -23.45 -18.66
CA LEU A 86 7.97 -24.26 -18.02
C LEU A 86 9.33 -23.61 -18.29
N GLY A 87 10.07 -23.35 -17.23
CA GLY A 87 11.40 -22.77 -17.32
C GLY A 87 11.88 -22.33 -15.94
N PRO A 88 13.19 -22.11 -15.76
CA PRO A 88 13.73 -21.67 -14.48
C PRO A 88 13.00 -20.42 -13.96
N TYR A 89 12.28 -20.57 -12.85
CA TYR A 89 11.51 -19.50 -12.19
C TYR A 89 10.34 -18.92 -13.01
N ARG A 90 10.01 -19.52 -14.16
CA ARG A 90 8.91 -19.07 -15.03
C ARG A 90 7.55 -19.57 -14.56
N GLN A 91 7.53 -20.70 -13.86
CA GLN A 91 6.29 -21.30 -13.36
C GLN A 91 5.50 -20.34 -12.44
N ASP A 92 6.17 -19.39 -11.78
CA ASP A 92 5.51 -18.44 -10.87
C ASP A 92 4.77 -17.31 -11.64
N GLU A 93 4.89 -17.26 -12.97
CA GLU A 93 4.14 -16.34 -13.84
C GLU A 93 2.70 -16.77 -14.08
N THR A 94 2.38 -18.05 -13.85
CA THR A 94 1.08 -18.68 -14.18
C THR A 94 -0.10 -17.77 -13.85
N GLN A 95 -0.16 -17.26 -12.63
CA GLN A 95 -1.30 -16.47 -12.14
C GLN A 95 -1.45 -15.13 -12.86
N SER A 96 -0.34 -14.48 -13.20
CA SER A 96 -0.37 -13.23 -13.96
C SER A 96 -0.87 -13.45 -15.39
N ARG A 97 -0.57 -14.62 -15.99
CA ARG A 97 -1.03 -15.00 -17.32
C ARG A 97 -2.51 -15.41 -17.32
N GLU A 98 -2.94 -16.14 -16.30
CA GLU A 98 -4.35 -16.46 -16.05
C GLU A 98 -5.18 -15.18 -15.88
N HIS A 99 -4.66 -14.18 -15.15
CA HIS A 99 -5.29 -12.86 -15.04
C HIS A 99 -5.47 -12.19 -16.41
N ILE A 100 -4.41 -12.14 -17.25
CA ILE A 100 -4.51 -11.55 -18.59
C ILE A 100 -5.54 -12.27 -19.44
N LEU A 101 -5.55 -13.61 -19.41
CA LEU A 101 -6.54 -14.42 -20.12
C LEU A 101 -7.96 -14.10 -19.65
N HIS A 102 -8.17 -14.02 -18.33
CA HIS A 102 -9.45 -13.67 -17.75
C HIS A 102 -9.91 -12.26 -18.18
N MET A 103 -9.02 -11.26 -18.15
CA MET A 103 -9.35 -9.90 -18.59
C MET A 103 -9.67 -9.81 -20.09
N LEU A 104 -8.95 -10.57 -20.94
CA LEU A 104 -9.27 -10.66 -22.37
C LEU A 104 -10.65 -11.29 -22.59
N GLN A 105 -10.98 -12.35 -21.84
CA GLN A 105 -12.29 -12.98 -21.86
C GLN A 105 -13.39 -12.01 -21.42
N ALA A 106 -13.17 -11.23 -20.35
CA ALA A 106 -14.09 -10.19 -19.90
C ALA A 106 -14.34 -9.13 -21.00
N ILE A 107 -13.29 -8.64 -21.66
CA ILE A 107 -13.44 -7.70 -22.80
C ILE A 107 -14.29 -8.31 -23.93
N LYS A 108 -14.11 -9.62 -24.22
CA LYS A 108 -14.88 -10.32 -25.25
C LYS A 108 -16.34 -10.49 -24.88
N GLN A 109 -16.63 -10.81 -23.61
CA GLN A 109 -17.98 -11.14 -23.13
C GLN A 109 -18.80 -9.90 -22.79
N GLU A 110 -18.15 -8.82 -22.37
CA GLU A 110 -18.80 -7.67 -21.75
C GLU A 110 -18.66 -6.39 -22.59
N SER A 111 -19.67 -6.10 -23.41
CA SER A 111 -19.63 -4.95 -24.33
C SER A 111 -19.46 -3.60 -23.62
N GLU A 112 -19.92 -3.46 -22.37
CA GLU A 112 -19.80 -2.21 -21.61
C GLU A 112 -18.33 -1.79 -21.39
N ILE A 113 -17.42 -2.75 -21.18
CA ILE A 113 -15.98 -2.47 -21.02
C ILE A 113 -15.45 -1.75 -22.26
N LYS A 114 -15.75 -2.30 -23.44
CA LYS A 114 -15.34 -1.72 -24.73
C LYS A 114 -15.93 -0.32 -24.93
N GLU A 115 -17.23 -0.17 -24.67
CA GLU A 115 -17.92 1.12 -24.87
C GLU A 115 -17.39 2.22 -23.95
N ARG A 116 -17.00 1.90 -22.71
CA ARG A 116 -16.37 2.86 -21.79
C ARG A 116 -14.97 3.24 -22.25
N ILE A 117 -14.13 2.26 -22.58
CA ILE A 117 -12.76 2.52 -23.05
C ILE A 117 -12.77 3.39 -24.32
N LYS A 118 -13.71 3.15 -25.25
CA LYS A 118 -13.85 3.95 -26.47
C LYS A 118 -14.10 5.45 -26.19
N LYS A 119 -14.81 5.78 -25.11
CA LYS A 119 -15.17 7.16 -24.73
C LYS A 119 -14.04 7.92 -24.05
N LEU A 120 -12.96 7.26 -23.64
CA LEU A 120 -11.83 7.90 -23.00
C LEU A 120 -11.15 8.92 -23.94
N PHE A 121 -10.82 10.07 -23.37
CA PHE A 121 -10.16 11.20 -24.05
C PHE A 121 -8.91 11.62 -23.26
N VAL A 122 -8.04 12.43 -23.89
CA VAL A 122 -6.82 12.94 -23.25
C VAL A 122 -7.21 13.86 -22.08
N PRO A 123 -6.84 13.53 -20.83
CA PRO A 123 -7.18 14.36 -19.69
C PRO A 123 -6.59 15.77 -19.80
N SER A 124 -7.31 16.78 -19.33
CA SER A 124 -6.88 18.18 -19.44
C SER A 124 -5.67 18.54 -18.58
N TYR A 125 -5.44 17.80 -17.49
CA TYR A 125 -4.41 18.12 -16.50
C TYR A 125 -3.09 17.40 -16.78
N THR A 126 -1.98 18.15 -16.79
CA THR A 126 -0.64 17.61 -17.10
C THR A 126 -0.19 16.52 -16.15
N THR A 127 -0.54 16.60 -14.86
CA THR A 127 -0.17 15.57 -13.87
C THR A 127 -0.82 14.20 -14.15
N ILE A 128 -2.06 14.16 -14.65
CA ILE A 128 -2.70 12.90 -15.09
C ILE A 128 -2.07 12.42 -16.40
N GLN A 129 -1.72 13.35 -17.30
CA GLN A 129 -1.00 13.01 -18.51
C GLN A 129 0.36 12.37 -18.20
N ASP A 130 1.08 12.88 -17.21
CA ASP A 130 2.36 12.31 -16.76
C ASP A 130 2.16 10.90 -16.18
N LEU A 131 1.06 10.67 -15.43
CA LEU A 131 0.69 9.33 -14.98
C LEU A 131 0.51 8.36 -16.15
N ILE A 132 -0.16 8.79 -17.23
CA ILE A 132 -0.33 8.01 -18.46
C ILE A 132 1.02 7.74 -19.15
N ARG A 133 1.89 8.77 -19.25
CA ARG A 133 3.24 8.62 -19.82
C ARG A 133 4.04 7.59 -19.04
N HIS A 134 4.05 7.67 -17.72
CA HIS A 134 4.77 6.72 -16.86
C HIS A 134 4.20 5.30 -16.97
N THR A 135 2.87 5.11 -17.01
CA THR A 135 2.26 3.79 -17.24
C THR A 135 2.70 3.15 -18.54
N LEU A 136 2.86 3.94 -19.60
CA LEU A 136 3.27 3.46 -20.92
C LEU A 136 4.79 3.53 -21.17
N ALA A 137 5.58 3.97 -20.19
CA ALA A 137 7.02 4.22 -20.33
C ALA A 137 7.36 5.15 -21.52
N LEU A 138 6.56 6.20 -21.71
CA LEU A 138 6.79 7.25 -22.72
C LEU A 138 7.71 8.34 -22.18
N ASP A 139 8.46 9.00 -23.06
CA ASP A 139 9.26 10.16 -22.71
C ASP A 139 8.37 11.33 -22.23
N SER A 140 8.88 12.13 -21.28
CA SER A 140 8.16 13.27 -20.69
C SER A 140 7.67 14.30 -21.72
N GLY A 141 8.40 14.47 -22.83
CA GLY A 141 8.04 15.37 -23.93
C GLY A 141 7.01 14.81 -24.92
N SER A 142 6.59 13.55 -24.78
CA SER A 142 5.69 12.90 -25.74
C SER A 142 4.28 13.50 -25.71
N SER A 143 3.74 13.86 -26.88
CA SER A 143 2.36 14.31 -27.02
C SER A 143 1.38 13.13 -26.86
N LEU A 144 0.41 13.26 -25.95
CA LEU A 144 -0.57 12.21 -25.72
C LEU A 144 -1.71 12.26 -26.74
N THR A 145 -2.21 11.08 -27.09
CA THR A 145 -3.37 10.88 -27.96
C THR A 145 -4.43 10.07 -27.21
N PRO A 146 -5.70 10.06 -27.64
CA PRO A 146 -6.71 9.18 -27.05
C PRO A 146 -6.29 7.70 -27.08
N THR A 147 -5.56 7.27 -28.10
CA THR A 147 -5.01 5.90 -28.20
C THR A 147 -4.08 5.59 -27.02
N HIS A 148 -3.20 6.53 -26.64
CA HIS A 148 -2.35 6.36 -25.45
C HIS A 148 -3.18 6.22 -24.17
N VAL A 149 -4.24 7.01 -23.99
CA VAL A 149 -5.11 6.90 -22.81
C VAL A 149 -5.75 5.51 -22.72
N ARG A 150 -6.31 5.04 -23.85
CA ARG A 150 -6.94 3.71 -23.93
C ARG A 150 -5.94 2.59 -23.68
N GLN A 151 -4.73 2.70 -24.25
CA GLN A 151 -3.65 1.76 -24.02
C GLN A 151 -3.22 1.74 -22.54
N ALA A 152 -3.16 2.89 -21.87
CA ALA A 152 -2.80 2.96 -20.46
C ALA A 152 -3.85 2.29 -19.57
N VAL A 153 -5.15 2.52 -19.83
CA VAL A 153 -6.24 1.85 -19.11
C VAL A 153 -6.24 0.34 -19.35
N LEU A 154 -6.04 -0.11 -20.59
CA LEU A 154 -5.89 -1.54 -20.91
C LEU A 154 -4.65 -2.14 -20.24
N THR A 155 -3.53 -1.41 -20.20
CA THR A 155 -2.32 -1.85 -19.51
C THR A 155 -2.59 -2.01 -18.02
N ALA A 156 -3.32 -1.09 -17.39
CA ALA A 156 -3.74 -1.19 -15.99
C ALA A 156 -4.72 -2.36 -15.75
N LEU A 157 -5.62 -2.65 -16.68
CA LEU A 157 -6.50 -3.82 -16.62
C LEU A 157 -5.70 -5.13 -16.68
N PHE A 158 -4.74 -5.24 -17.60
CA PHE A 158 -3.95 -6.46 -17.79
C PHE A 158 -2.82 -6.65 -16.78
N SER A 159 -2.36 -5.58 -16.12
CA SER A 159 -1.29 -5.69 -15.12
C SER A 159 -1.81 -6.41 -13.88
N TYR A 160 -1.19 -7.53 -13.49
CA TYR A 160 -1.56 -8.24 -12.28
C TYR A 160 -1.29 -7.43 -11.00
N LEU A 161 -2.34 -7.01 -10.29
CA LEU A 161 -2.23 -6.17 -9.08
C LEU A 161 -1.71 -6.99 -7.89
N ARG A 162 -0.66 -6.49 -7.24
CA ARG A 162 -0.09 -7.03 -6.00
C ARG A 162 0.26 -5.90 -5.04
N GLN A 163 0.24 -6.20 -3.74
CA GLN A 163 0.69 -5.30 -2.69
C GLN A 163 2.19 -5.07 -2.80
N ASP A 164 2.58 -3.81 -2.74
CA ASP A 164 3.94 -3.35 -2.89
C ASP A 164 4.36 -2.46 -1.70
N VAL A 165 3.53 -1.49 -1.31
CA VAL A 165 3.68 -0.64 -0.12
C VAL A 165 2.32 -0.27 0.46
N GLY A 166 2.20 -0.33 1.79
CA GLY A 166 1.10 0.27 2.55
C GLY A 166 -0.23 -0.50 2.56
N SER A 167 -1.17 0.03 3.37
CA SER A 167 -2.59 -0.32 3.54
C SER A 167 -3.06 -1.65 2.95
N CYS A 168 -2.64 -2.77 3.56
CA CYS A 168 -3.02 -4.13 3.15
C CYS A 168 -4.54 -4.33 2.99
N PHE A 169 -5.36 -3.62 3.78
CA PHE A 169 -6.82 -3.69 3.71
C PHE A 169 -7.38 -3.18 2.38
N VAL A 170 -6.76 -2.16 1.79
CA VAL A 170 -7.18 -1.61 0.49
C VAL A 170 -6.72 -2.53 -0.61
N THR A 171 -5.50 -3.05 -0.54
CA THR A 171 -4.95 -3.90 -1.59
C THR A 171 -5.74 -5.19 -1.76
N ALA A 172 -6.09 -5.88 -0.66
CA ALA A 172 -6.92 -7.09 -0.72
C ALA A 172 -8.26 -6.83 -1.44
N PHE A 173 -8.91 -5.73 -1.07
CA PHE A 173 -10.15 -5.28 -1.68
C PHE A 173 -9.97 -4.91 -3.16
N ALA A 174 -8.94 -4.13 -3.50
CA ALA A 174 -8.65 -3.69 -4.85
C ALA A 174 -8.33 -4.87 -5.78
N ILE A 175 -7.55 -5.86 -5.32
CA ILE A 175 -7.26 -7.08 -6.06
C ILE A 175 -8.56 -7.80 -6.40
N ARG A 176 -9.47 -7.94 -5.43
CA ARG A 176 -10.78 -8.55 -5.67
C ARG A 176 -11.58 -7.82 -6.73
N ILE A 177 -11.74 -6.49 -6.62
CA ILE A 177 -12.48 -5.70 -7.61
C ILE A 177 -11.84 -5.83 -9.00
N HIS A 178 -10.52 -5.77 -9.05
CA HIS A 178 -9.75 -5.83 -10.30
C HIS A 178 -9.86 -7.19 -10.99
N GLN A 179 -9.85 -8.29 -10.22
CA GLN A 179 -9.91 -9.65 -10.75
C GLN A 179 -11.34 -10.12 -11.02
N GLU A 180 -12.28 -9.89 -10.09
CA GLU A 180 -13.65 -10.44 -10.16
C GLU A 180 -14.67 -9.48 -10.79
N TYR A 181 -14.45 -8.16 -10.73
CA TYR A 181 -15.41 -7.14 -11.18
C TYR A 181 -14.80 -6.12 -12.16
N PRO A 182 -14.25 -6.53 -13.31
CA PRO A 182 -13.53 -5.65 -14.23
C PRO A 182 -14.38 -4.47 -14.75
N LYS A 183 -15.72 -4.61 -14.85
CA LYS A 183 -16.61 -3.46 -15.18
C LYS A 183 -16.51 -2.33 -14.18
N LEU A 184 -16.50 -2.64 -12.88
CA LEU A 184 -16.43 -1.65 -11.81
C LEU A 184 -15.08 -0.93 -11.85
N PHE A 185 -14.00 -1.69 -12.03
CA PHE A 185 -12.66 -1.12 -12.24
C PHE A 185 -12.61 -0.15 -13.44
N ILE A 186 -13.15 -0.53 -14.60
CA ILE A 186 -13.16 0.33 -15.79
C ILE A 186 -14.04 1.56 -15.59
N LYS A 187 -15.18 1.43 -14.88
CA LYS A 187 -16.02 2.58 -14.50
C LYS A 187 -15.26 3.56 -13.60
N ASP A 188 -14.50 3.05 -12.63
CA ASP A 188 -13.67 3.90 -11.77
C ASP A 188 -12.56 4.60 -12.57
N MET A 189 -11.88 3.88 -13.48
CA MET A 189 -10.86 4.47 -14.35
C MET A 189 -11.42 5.58 -15.25
N ASP A 190 -12.60 5.37 -15.82
CA ASP A 190 -13.32 6.39 -16.61
C ASP A 190 -13.58 7.64 -15.76
N HIS A 191 -14.10 7.48 -14.54
CA HIS A 191 -14.36 8.60 -13.63
C HIS A 191 -13.07 9.33 -13.21
N LEU A 192 -12.02 8.59 -12.87
CA LEU A 192 -10.73 9.15 -12.46
C LEU A 192 -10.08 9.97 -13.57
N LEU A 193 -10.06 9.45 -14.80
CA LEU A 193 -9.43 10.13 -15.94
C LEU A 193 -10.27 11.27 -16.51
N SER A 194 -11.59 11.17 -16.45
CA SER A 194 -12.50 12.21 -16.98
C SER A 194 -12.77 13.35 -16.00
N SER A 195 -12.93 13.04 -14.70
CA SER A 195 -13.36 13.99 -13.67
C SER A 195 -12.35 14.20 -12.54
N GLY A 196 -11.24 13.46 -12.53
CA GLY A 196 -10.20 13.56 -11.50
C GLY A 196 -10.60 13.01 -10.13
N LYS A 197 -11.74 12.31 -10.03
CA LYS A 197 -12.30 11.86 -8.76
C LYS A 197 -13.18 10.63 -8.89
N ILE A 198 -13.34 9.91 -7.79
CA ILE A 198 -14.39 8.91 -7.60
C ILE A 198 -15.45 9.50 -6.68
N THR A 199 -16.72 9.27 -7.02
CA THR A 199 -17.87 9.65 -6.19
C THR A 199 -18.69 8.41 -5.83
N ARG A 200 -19.19 8.39 -4.59
CA ARG A 200 -20.13 7.41 -4.03
C ARG A 200 -21.22 8.12 -3.22
N ILE A 201 -22.42 7.55 -3.17
CA ILE A 201 -23.53 8.09 -2.38
C ILE A 201 -23.87 7.11 -1.26
N VAL A 202 -23.57 7.49 -0.01
CA VAL A 202 -23.81 6.64 1.17
C VAL A 202 -24.75 7.38 2.11
N ASN A 203 -25.87 6.78 2.50
CA ASN A 203 -26.86 7.40 3.40
C ASN A 203 -27.30 8.81 2.95
N SER A 204 -27.52 9.01 1.64
CA SER A 204 -27.84 10.32 1.03
C SER A 204 -26.74 11.40 1.10
N ARG A 205 -25.50 11.03 1.48
CA ARG A 205 -24.33 11.90 1.45
C ARG A 205 -23.43 11.54 0.27
N GLU A 206 -23.09 12.54 -0.53
CA GLU A 206 -22.08 12.39 -1.58
C GLU A 206 -20.68 12.39 -0.93
N ILE A 207 -19.94 11.32 -1.16
CA ILE A 207 -18.53 11.18 -0.81
C ILE A 207 -17.75 11.28 -2.11
N SER A 208 -16.77 12.17 -2.18
CA SER A 208 -15.92 12.33 -3.35
C SER A 208 -14.46 12.39 -2.95
N VAL A 209 -13.64 11.58 -3.61
CA VAL A 209 -12.20 11.45 -3.35
C VAL A 209 -11.37 11.74 -4.60
N PRO A 210 -10.27 12.50 -4.48
CA PRO A 210 -9.36 12.80 -5.59
C PRO A 210 -8.71 11.53 -6.14
N ILE A 211 -8.35 11.55 -7.43
CA ILE A 211 -7.31 10.66 -7.94
C ILE A 211 -6.01 10.88 -7.16
N ASN A 212 -5.40 9.79 -6.71
CA ASN A 212 -4.12 9.84 -6.02
C ASN A 212 -2.97 10.03 -7.03
N LEU A 213 -2.24 11.15 -6.95
CA LEU A 213 -1.19 11.50 -7.91
C LEU A 213 0.22 11.08 -7.46
N SER A 214 0.39 10.57 -6.24
CA SER A 214 1.70 10.16 -5.71
C SER A 214 2.33 9.05 -6.56
N GLY A 215 1.49 8.21 -7.17
CA GLY A 215 1.92 7.08 -7.99
C GLY A 215 2.64 5.99 -7.17
N CYS A 216 3.03 4.93 -7.87
CA CYS A 216 3.74 3.77 -7.33
C CYS A 216 4.99 4.12 -6.52
N ILE A 217 5.21 3.46 -5.38
CA ILE A 217 6.48 3.56 -4.62
C ILE A 217 7.02 2.23 -4.10
N GLY A 218 6.30 1.12 -4.30
CA GLY A 218 6.54 -0.10 -3.54
C GLY A 218 7.94 -0.69 -3.61
N GLU A 219 8.46 -0.90 -4.83
CA GLU A 219 9.78 -1.50 -5.02
C GLU A 219 10.93 -0.57 -4.57
N LEU A 220 10.71 0.75 -4.47
CA LEU A 220 11.73 1.66 -3.91
C LEU A 220 12.00 1.36 -2.43
N PHE A 221 10.93 0.99 -1.75
CA PHE A 221 10.87 0.89 -0.30
C PHE A 221 11.05 -0.56 0.16
N LYS A 222 10.73 -1.56 -0.66
CA LYS A 222 10.96 -2.97 -0.34
C LYS A 222 12.33 -3.26 0.32
N PRO A 223 12.35 -3.77 1.58
CA PRO A 223 13.58 -4.03 2.29
C PRO A 223 14.27 -5.28 1.74
N VAL A 224 15.57 -5.16 1.47
CA VAL A 224 16.45 -6.27 1.13
C VAL A 224 17.38 -6.51 2.31
N ARG A 225 17.48 -7.77 2.77
CA ARG A 225 18.41 -8.15 3.84
C ARG A 225 19.84 -8.02 3.33
N ILE A 226 20.68 -7.29 4.05
CA ILE A 226 22.07 -7.03 3.63
C ILE A 226 22.86 -8.34 3.50
N LEU A 227 22.62 -9.31 4.38
CA LEU A 227 23.20 -10.66 4.28
C LEU A 227 22.99 -11.32 2.90
N ASP A 228 21.88 -11.05 2.22
CA ASP A 228 21.59 -11.62 0.90
C ASP A 228 22.39 -10.95 -0.23
N LEU A 229 23.08 -9.85 0.05
CA LEU A 229 23.91 -9.14 -0.92
C LEU A 229 25.37 -9.66 -0.97
N TYR A 230 25.80 -10.42 0.03
CA TYR A 230 27.15 -10.97 0.12
C TYR A 230 27.42 -12.09 -0.93
N PRO A 231 28.69 -12.33 -1.32
CA PRO A 231 29.94 -11.83 -0.70
C PRO A 231 30.38 -10.43 -1.13
N ASP A 232 29.89 -9.90 -2.26
CA ASP A 232 30.24 -8.57 -2.78
C ASP A 232 28.98 -7.74 -3.01
N PRO A 233 28.51 -7.00 -1.99
CA PRO A 233 27.29 -6.23 -2.07
C PRO A 233 27.32 -5.14 -3.15
N ILE A 234 28.45 -4.45 -3.35
CA ILE A 234 28.56 -3.35 -4.32
C ILE A 234 28.49 -3.88 -5.75
N MET A 235 29.25 -4.94 -6.05
CA MET A 235 29.17 -5.58 -7.36
C MET A 235 27.75 -6.07 -7.62
N LYS A 236 27.12 -6.72 -6.63
CA LYS A 236 25.77 -7.25 -6.77
C LYS A 236 24.74 -6.14 -7.01
N LEU A 237 24.75 -5.06 -6.22
CA LEU A 237 23.86 -3.92 -6.40
C LEU A 237 24.07 -3.23 -7.77
N SER A 238 25.32 -3.15 -8.25
CA SER A 238 25.64 -2.53 -9.55
C SER A 238 25.02 -3.25 -10.76
N LEU A 239 24.59 -4.50 -10.60
CA LEU A 239 23.91 -5.28 -11.63
C LEU A 239 22.41 -4.98 -11.73
N SER A 240 21.87 -4.10 -10.86
CA SER A 240 20.44 -3.76 -10.85
C SER A 240 20.06 -2.96 -12.10
N PRO A 241 19.11 -3.45 -12.93
CA PRO A 241 18.60 -2.68 -14.06
C PRO A 241 17.89 -1.38 -13.60
N GLY A 242 17.15 -1.43 -12.48
CA GLY A 242 16.47 -0.25 -11.95
C GLY A 242 17.43 0.84 -11.48
N LEU A 243 18.51 0.50 -10.79
CA LEU A 243 19.52 1.49 -10.39
C LEU A 243 20.21 2.10 -11.62
N THR A 244 20.45 1.29 -12.66
CA THR A 244 20.98 1.77 -13.94
C THR A 244 20.04 2.80 -14.56
N HIS A 245 18.75 2.48 -14.69
CA HIS A 245 17.74 3.42 -15.20
C HIS A 245 17.60 4.67 -14.33
N ALA A 246 17.65 4.51 -13.00
CA ALA A 246 17.56 5.61 -12.04
C ALA A 246 18.71 6.62 -12.23
N PHE A 247 19.96 6.15 -12.31
CA PHE A 247 21.12 7.02 -12.45
C PHE A 247 21.29 7.58 -13.87
N LEU A 248 20.81 6.88 -14.90
CA LEU A 248 20.68 7.44 -16.25
C LEU A 248 19.67 8.60 -16.27
N ALA A 249 18.47 8.41 -15.68
CA ALA A 249 17.44 9.45 -15.64
C ALA A 249 17.84 10.65 -14.77
N ALA A 250 18.65 10.43 -13.74
CA ALA A 250 19.24 11.49 -12.92
C ALA A 250 20.42 12.21 -13.60
N GLY A 251 20.92 11.71 -14.73
CA GLY A 251 22.03 12.30 -15.48
C GLY A 251 23.43 12.03 -14.90
N LEU A 252 23.58 11.00 -14.05
CA LEU A 252 24.86 10.63 -13.42
C LEU A 252 25.70 9.66 -14.27
N VAL A 253 25.06 8.92 -15.16
CA VAL A 253 25.69 7.98 -16.11
C VAL A 253 25.40 8.47 -17.52
N GLN A 254 26.42 8.54 -18.38
CA GLN A 254 26.21 8.85 -19.79
C GLN A 254 26.07 7.55 -20.59
N THR A 255 25.38 7.60 -21.73
CA THR A 255 25.16 6.43 -22.60
C THR A 255 26.43 5.84 -23.22
N LEU A 256 27.54 6.57 -23.16
CA LEU A 256 28.86 6.17 -23.69
C LEU A 256 29.76 5.50 -22.64
N ASP A 257 29.41 5.58 -21.35
CA ASP A 257 30.19 4.97 -20.26
C ASP A 257 29.93 3.45 -20.20
N ASP A 258 30.87 2.69 -19.62
CA ASP A 258 30.54 1.36 -19.08
C ASP A 258 29.63 1.55 -17.86
N PRO A 259 28.32 1.25 -17.97
CA PRO A 259 27.36 1.62 -16.93
C PRO A 259 27.66 0.92 -15.61
N GLN A 260 28.15 -0.32 -15.67
CA GLN A 260 28.37 -1.13 -14.47
C GLN A 260 29.52 -0.58 -13.64
N VAL A 261 30.66 -0.28 -14.28
CA VAL A 261 31.83 0.30 -13.61
C VAL A 261 31.46 1.67 -13.02
N ARG A 262 30.70 2.47 -13.77
CA ARG A 262 30.28 3.79 -13.30
C ARG A 262 29.35 3.69 -12.08
N ILE A 263 28.41 2.76 -12.08
CA ILE A 263 27.50 2.54 -10.96
C ILE A 263 28.27 2.06 -9.72
N GLN A 264 29.23 1.14 -9.86
CA GLN A 264 30.06 0.70 -8.74
C GLN A 264 30.80 1.88 -8.08
N GLN A 265 31.36 2.78 -8.88
CA GLN A 265 32.00 3.99 -8.37
C GLN A 265 31.02 4.89 -7.62
N LEU A 266 29.80 5.05 -8.14
CA LEU A 266 28.75 5.86 -7.49
C LEU A 266 28.32 5.26 -6.14
N LEU A 267 28.19 3.93 -6.05
CA LEU A 267 27.77 3.23 -4.84
C LEU A 267 28.89 3.14 -3.78
N SER A 268 30.16 3.35 -4.15
CA SER A 268 31.31 3.19 -3.26
C SER A 268 31.56 4.40 -2.34
N HIS A 269 30.50 4.99 -1.77
CA HIS A 269 30.61 6.13 -0.84
C HIS A 269 30.53 5.69 0.63
N GLU A 270 31.07 6.51 1.53
CA GLU A 270 31.29 6.17 2.95
C GLU A 270 30.02 5.68 3.67
N TYR A 271 28.89 6.39 3.52
CA TYR A 271 27.63 6.00 4.16
C TYR A 271 27.17 4.59 3.77
N LEU A 272 27.12 4.29 2.47
CA LEU A 272 26.62 3.01 1.98
C LEU A 272 27.59 1.89 2.33
N MET A 273 28.89 2.13 2.21
CA MET A 273 29.92 1.17 2.61
C MET A 273 29.87 0.83 4.11
N ASN A 274 29.54 1.80 4.97
CA ASN A 274 29.34 1.56 6.39
C ASN A 274 28.05 0.77 6.65
N LYS A 275 26.93 1.18 6.05
CA LYS A 275 25.63 0.50 6.16
C LYS A 275 25.72 -0.98 5.77
N LEU A 276 26.41 -1.28 4.66
CA LEU A 276 26.57 -2.64 4.14
C LEU A 276 27.42 -3.57 5.02
N GLN A 277 28.12 -3.06 6.04
CA GLN A 277 28.86 -3.91 7.00
C GLN A 277 27.95 -4.58 8.04
N HIS A 278 26.74 -4.05 8.24
CA HIS A 278 25.77 -4.57 9.21
C HIS A 278 24.85 -5.61 8.57
N ILE A 279 25.28 -6.87 8.59
CA ILE A 279 24.63 -7.98 7.86
C ILE A 279 23.20 -8.31 8.33
N ASP A 280 22.90 -7.99 9.58
CA ASP A 280 21.62 -8.21 10.25
C ASP A 280 20.56 -7.18 9.84
N GLU A 281 20.99 -6.04 9.31
CA GLU A 281 20.12 -4.96 8.88
C GLU A 281 19.51 -5.19 7.48
N THR A 282 18.61 -4.29 7.10
CA THR A 282 18.02 -4.20 5.77
C THR A 282 18.43 -2.90 5.10
N ILE A 283 18.32 -2.88 3.77
CA ILE A 283 18.53 -1.69 2.93
C ILE A 283 17.44 -1.63 1.86
N THR A 284 17.08 -0.42 1.45
CA THR A 284 16.05 -0.16 0.43
C THR A 284 16.66 0.51 -0.80
N ALA A 285 16.01 0.40 -1.96
CA ALA A 285 16.45 1.12 -3.16
C ALA A 285 16.35 2.64 -2.99
N ASN A 286 15.36 3.11 -2.22
CA ASN A 286 15.19 4.52 -1.86
C ASN A 286 16.42 5.05 -1.09
N GLU A 287 16.86 4.34 -0.05
CA GLU A 287 18.06 4.69 0.73
C GLU A 287 19.32 4.72 -0.14
N ILE A 288 19.46 3.76 -1.06
CA ILE A 288 20.60 3.71 -1.99
C ILE A 288 20.60 4.93 -2.91
N ILE A 289 19.46 5.22 -3.55
CA ILE A 289 19.33 6.36 -4.49
C ILE A 289 19.54 7.68 -3.75
N GLU A 290 18.88 7.88 -2.60
CA GLU A 290 18.98 9.08 -1.78
C GLU A 290 20.44 9.32 -1.34
N SER A 291 21.07 8.33 -0.70
CA SER A 291 22.42 8.49 -0.17
C SER A 291 23.48 8.71 -1.26
N THR A 292 23.32 8.05 -2.41
CA THR A 292 24.21 8.23 -3.58
C THR A 292 24.07 9.63 -4.17
N LEU A 293 22.85 10.15 -4.32
CA LEU A 293 22.62 11.48 -4.86
C LEU A 293 23.05 12.59 -3.88
N LEU A 294 22.82 12.41 -2.58
CA LEU A 294 23.32 13.32 -1.54
C LEU A 294 24.85 13.41 -1.59
N HIS A 295 25.53 12.27 -1.74
CA HIS A 295 26.98 12.23 -1.92
C HIS A 295 27.43 12.95 -3.20
N HIS A 296 26.78 12.67 -4.34
CA HIS A 296 27.12 13.27 -5.64
C HIS A 296 27.00 14.79 -5.66
N TYR A 297 25.90 15.34 -5.12
CA TYR A 297 25.68 16.79 -5.05
C TYR A 297 26.37 17.47 -3.85
N GLN A 298 27.05 16.69 -2.99
CA GLN A 298 27.74 17.16 -1.78
C GLN A 298 26.78 17.90 -0.82
N ILE A 299 25.60 17.33 -0.60
CA ILE A 299 24.55 17.88 0.25
C ILE A 299 24.45 17.04 1.53
N THR A 300 24.42 17.70 2.68
CA THR A 300 24.11 17.01 3.94
C THR A 300 22.60 16.85 4.09
N SER A 301 22.16 15.74 4.68
CA SER A 301 20.72 15.51 4.96
C SER A 301 20.10 16.68 5.75
N HIS A 302 20.86 17.27 6.69
CA HIS A 302 20.42 18.45 7.44
C HIS A 302 20.22 19.70 6.56
N ALA A 303 21.10 19.94 5.58
CA ALA A 303 20.98 21.06 4.66
C ALA A 303 19.77 20.92 3.71
N LEU A 304 19.50 19.70 3.25
CA LEU A 304 18.30 19.41 2.45
C LEU A 304 17.03 19.68 3.27
N GLN A 305 16.97 19.14 4.49
CA GLN A 305 15.83 19.31 5.39
C GLN A 305 15.58 20.78 5.72
N SER A 306 16.62 21.52 6.11
CA SER A 306 16.46 22.93 6.49
C SER A 306 15.90 23.79 5.36
N LEU A 307 16.29 23.55 4.11
CA LEU A 307 15.78 24.27 2.95
C LEU A 307 14.34 23.87 2.60
N LEU A 308 14.02 22.57 2.62
CA LEU A 308 12.64 22.08 2.45
C LEU A 308 11.69 22.67 3.49
N TYR A 309 12.13 22.79 4.75
CA TYR A 309 11.36 23.43 5.82
C TYR A 309 11.18 24.95 5.62
N GLN A 310 12.18 25.64 5.07
CA GLN A 310 12.14 27.11 4.91
C GLN A 310 11.37 27.57 3.67
N GLU A 311 11.50 26.87 2.53
CA GLU A 311 10.95 27.32 1.24
C GLU A 311 9.61 26.65 0.87
N GLY A 312 9.26 25.52 1.49
CA GLY A 312 8.14 24.67 1.07
C GLY A 312 8.41 23.98 -0.27
N LEU A 313 7.73 22.87 -0.56
CA LEU A 313 7.98 22.10 -1.80
C LEU A 313 7.44 22.82 -3.04
N TYR A 314 6.53 23.79 -2.87
CA TYR A 314 5.67 24.28 -3.95
C TYR A 314 5.94 25.70 -4.47
N SER A 315 6.94 26.43 -3.95
CA SER A 315 7.00 27.88 -4.23
C SER A 315 7.75 28.33 -5.49
N LYS A 316 8.46 27.46 -6.22
CA LYS A 316 9.12 27.85 -7.48
C LYS A 316 9.08 26.71 -8.50
N GLN A 317 8.62 27.01 -9.72
CA GLN A 317 8.92 26.20 -10.89
C GLN A 317 10.41 25.88 -10.85
N LEU A 318 10.75 24.60 -10.73
CA LEU A 318 12.11 24.08 -10.70
C LEU A 318 12.80 24.52 -11.99
N ALA A 319 13.47 25.67 -11.95
CA ALA A 319 14.27 26.14 -13.06
C ALA A 319 15.43 25.16 -13.21
N VAL A 320 15.43 24.42 -14.31
CA VAL A 320 16.51 23.49 -14.65
C VAL A 320 17.75 24.33 -14.95
N PHE A 321 18.70 24.36 -14.04
CA PHE A 321 20.02 24.95 -14.26
C PHE A 321 20.92 23.90 -14.92
N SER A 322 20.76 23.67 -16.22
CA SER A 322 21.59 22.73 -16.97
C SER A 322 22.89 23.39 -17.42
N GLY A 323 24.04 22.88 -16.98
CA GLY A 323 25.33 23.13 -17.66
C GLY A 323 26.55 23.47 -16.80
N GLU A 324 26.41 23.72 -15.49
CA GLU A 324 27.57 24.04 -14.62
C GLU A 324 28.00 22.84 -13.76
N HIS A 325 29.31 22.65 -13.61
CA HIS A 325 29.86 21.65 -12.68
C HIS A 325 29.31 21.88 -11.25
N THR A 326 28.90 20.80 -10.57
CA THR A 326 28.24 20.83 -9.24
C THR A 326 28.97 21.65 -8.17
N GLN A 327 30.29 21.80 -8.30
CA GLN A 327 31.13 22.59 -7.39
C GLN A 327 30.94 24.12 -7.53
N ASN A 328 30.49 24.61 -8.69
CA ASN A 328 30.27 26.03 -8.96
C ASN A 328 28.87 26.51 -8.56
N LEU A 329 27.96 25.57 -8.27
CA LEU A 329 26.58 25.86 -7.90
C LEU A 329 26.48 26.31 -6.44
N SER A 330 25.59 27.28 -6.20
CA SER A 330 25.17 27.63 -4.83
C SER A 330 24.49 26.44 -4.13
N GLN A 331 24.46 26.47 -2.80
CA GLN A 331 23.85 25.40 -2.00
C GLN A 331 22.38 25.16 -2.38
N ASN A 332 21.60 26.23 -2.61
CA ASN A 332 20.20 26.12 -3.01
C ASN A 332 20.05 25.48 -4.41
N GLN A 333 20.90 25.87 -5.37
CA GLN A 333 20.89 25.27 -6.71
C GLN A 333 21.23 23.77 -6.67
N ARG A 334 22.19 23.36 -5.83
CA ARG A 334 22.48 21.94 -5.62
C ARG A 334 21.27 21.20 -5.08
N VAL A 335 20.56 21.76 -4.10
CA VAL A 335 19.34 21.15 -3.54
C VAL A 335 18.24 21.02 -4.59
N TYR A 336 17.99 22.05 -5.41
CA TYR A 336 16.99 21.96 -6.47
C TYR A 336 17.35 20.93 -7.56
N ASN A 337 18.62 20.86 -7.95
CA ASN A 337 19.10 19.84 -8.89
C ASN A 337 18.99 18.44 -8.28
N TYR A 338 19.33 18.27 -7.00
CA TYR A 338 19.12 17.02 -6.26
C TYR A 338 17.66 16.59 -6.26
N LEU A 339 16.71 17.49 -5.91
CA LEU A 339 15.28 17.15 -5.85
C LEU A 339 14.74 16.73 -7.21
N THR A 340 15.19 17.39 -8.28
CA THR A 340 14.80 17.06 -9.65
C THR A 340 15.36 15.70 -10.05
N ALA A 341 16.66 15.47 -9.84
CA ALA A 341 17.33 14.21 -10.12
C ALA A 341 16.75 13.04 -9.29
N TYR A 342 16.43 13.26 -8.02
CA TYR A 342 15.85 12.28 -7.13
C TYR A 342 14.45 11.85 -7.60
N ASN A 343 13.60 12.79 -8.00
CA ASN A 343 12.28 12.45 -8.53
C ASN A 343 12.37 11.71 -9.88
N ALA A 344 13.28 12.11 -10.76
CA ALA A 344 13.52 11.40 -12.02
C ALA A 344 14.05 9.97 -11.77
N ALA A 345 15.00 9.81 -10.85
CA ALA A 345 15.56 8.52 -10.46
C ALA A 345 14.49 7.56 -9.92
N LYS A 346 13.64 8.03 -8.99
CA LYS A 346 12.55 7.24 -8.41
C LYS A 346 11.59 6.71 -9.47
N MET A 347 11.15 7.57 -10.39
CA MET A 347 10.22 7.19 -11.46
C MET A 347 10.86 6.24 -12.47
N ALA A 348 12.14 6.43 -12.80
CA ALA A 348 12.86 5.55 -13.70
C ALA A 348 13.15 4.17 -13.09
N PHE A 349 13.41 4.10 -11.77
CA PHE A 349 13.61 2.83 -11.07
C PHE A 349 12.40 1.92 -11.19
N ILE A 350 11.20 2.43 -10.89
CA ILE A 350 9.95 1.65 -10.88
C ILE A 350 9.32 1.46 -12.26
N ARG A 351 9.85 2.11 -13.30
CA ARG A 351 9.26 2.19 -14.66
C ARG A 351 8.86 0.84 -15.23
N ASP A 352 9.67 -0.18 -14.97
CA ASP A 352 9.51 -1.49 -15.59
C ASP A 352 8.75 -2.47 -14.69
N THR A 353 8.65 -2.21 -13.38
CA THR A 353 8.08 -3.15 -12.40
C THR A 353 6.76 -2.74 -11.77
N GLN A 354 6.33 -1.47 -11.90
CA GLN A 354 5.07 -1.01 -11.32
C GLN A 354 4.20 -0.24 -12.33
N ASN A 355 2.87 -0.32 -12.19
CA ASN A 355 1.91 0.38 -13.05
C ASN A 355 1.31 1.60 -12.32
N PRO A 356 1.79 2.84 -12.59
CA PRO A 356 1.38 4.06 -11.90
C PRO A 356 -0.12 4.32 -11.89
N LEU A 357 -0.79 4.15 -13.04
CA LEU A 357 -2.23 4.35 -13.13
C LEU A 357 -3.02 3.34 -12.28
N LEU A 358 -2.62 2.08 -12.28
CA LEU A 358 -3.26 1.04 -11.46
C LEU A 358 -3.08 1.33 -9.96
N LYS A 359 -1.87 1.72 -9.53
CA LYS A 359 -1.61 2.08 -8.13
C LYS A 359 -2.28 3.38 -7.72
N SER A 360 -2.39 4.34 -8.62
CA SER A 360 -3.17 5.57 -8.39
C SER A 360 -4.63 5.24 -8.07
N TRP A 361 -5.24 4.30 -8.78
CA TRP A 361 -6.60 3.82 -8.45
C TRP A 361 -6.65 3.12 -7.08
N GLU A 362 -5.74 2.20 -6.80
CA GLU A 362 -5.65 1.52 -5.49
C GLU A 362 -5.54 2.55 -4.33
N TYR A 363 -4.63 3.52 -4.44
CA TYR A 363 -4.44 4.56 -3.43
C TYR A 363 -5.63 5.54 -3.33
N THR A 364 -6.40 5.68 -4.40
CA THR A 364 -7.66 6.43 -4.36
C THR A 364 -8.72 5.66 -3.54
N LEU A 365 -8.77 4.33 -3.65
CA LEU A 365 -9.61 3.50 -2.78
C LEU A 365 -9.19 3.60 -1.31
N ALA A 366 -7.88 3.71 -1.03
CA ALA A 366 -7.39 3.97 0.32
C ALA A 366 -7.93 5.30 0.87
N THR A 367 -7.99 6.32 0.02
CA THR A 367 -8.58 7.62 0.39
C THR A 367 -10.07 7.51 0.67
N LEU A 368 -10.79 6.67 -0.09
CA LEU A 368 -12.22 6.43 0.10
C LEU A 368 -12.54 5.86 1.48
N ALA A 369 -11.71 4.95 2.00
CA ALA A 369 -11.91 4.32 3.30
C ALA A 369 -11.97 5.30 4.49
N ASP A 370 -11.40 6.50 4.34
CA ASP A 370 -11.40 7.56 5.36
C ASP A 370 -12.41 8.68 5.06
N ALA A 371 -12.98 8.73 3.86
CA ALA A 371 -13.66 9.92 3.34
C ALA A 371 -14.99 10.24 4.02
N ASN A 372 -15.70 9.22 4.52
CA ASN A 372 -16.95 9.43 5.27
C ASN A 372 -16.68 9.84 6.73
N ASN A 373 -15.49 9.53 7.25
CA ASN A 373 -15.12 9.79 8.63
C ASN A 373 -14.80 11.28 8.86
N SER A 374 -15.04 11.76 10.08
CA SER A 374 -14.70 13.14 10.47
C SER A 374 -13.25 13.29 10.95
N PHE A 375 -12.34 12.38 10.57
CA PHE A 375 -10.96 12.37 11.06
C PHE A 375 -10.18 13.62 10.66
N THR A 376 -10.22 14.02 9.39
CA THR A 376 -9.56 15.26 8.94
C THR A 376 -10.02 16.48 9.73
N LEU A 377 -11.34 16.60 9.93
CA LEU A 377 -11.93 17.69 10.72
C LEU A 377 -11.45 17.64 12.17
N LYS A 378 -11.56 16.49 12.84
CA LYS A 378 -11.10 16.29 14.22
C LYS A 378 -9.61 16.63 14.35
N HIS A 379 -8.78 16.16 13.44
CA HIS A 379 -7.35 16.38 13.45
C HIS A 379 -6.99 17.88 13.35
N ILE A 380 -7.63 18.60 12.42
CA ILE A 380 -7.44 20.06 12.28
C ILE A 380 -7.94 20.79 13.53
N CYS A 381 -9.11 20.42 14.07
CA CYS A 381 -9.63 21.00 15.30
C CYS A 381 -8.69 20.80 16.50
N ILE A 382 -8.04 19.62 16.61
CA ILE A 382 -7.01 19.37 17.64
C ILE A 382 -5.80 20.28 17.41
N ALA A 383 -5.27 20.34 16.19
CA ALA A 383 -4.11 21.19 15.87
C ALA A 383 -4.37 22.67 16.20
N LEU A 384 -5.58 23.16 15.91
CA LEU A 384 -5.99 24.53 16.19
C LEU A 384 -6.41 24.78 17.65
N GLY A 385 -6.69 23.72 18.42
CA GLY A 385 -7.09 23.78 19.82
C GLY A 385 -8.54 24.25 20.02
N TRP A 386 -9.49 23.75 19.21
CA TRP A 386 -10.92 24.07 19.33
C TRP A 386 -11.49 23.76 20.72
N ASP A 387 -11.06 22.65 21.33
CA ASP A 387 -11.50 22.20 22.66
C ASP A 387 -10.40 22.35 23.72
N SER A 388 -9.28 23.02 23.38
CA SER A 388 -8.13 23.16 24.28
C SER A 388 -8.22 24.40 25.16
N GLN A 389 -7.89 24.23 26.44
CA GLN A 389 -7.77 25.31 27.43
C GLN A 389 -6.37 25.94 27.43
N ASP A 390 -5.46 25.51 26.55
CA ASP A 390 -4.13 26.10 26.51
C ASP A 390 -4.16 27.56 26.00
N PRO A 391 -3.31 28.46 26.53
CA PRO A 391 -3.34 29.88 26.16
C PRO A 391 -3.01 30.17 24.68
N GLN A 392 -2.43 29.20 23.98
CA GLN A 392 -2.08 29.33 22.57
C GLN A 392 -3.18 28.76 21.66
N SER A 393 -4.30 28.27 22.18
CA SER A 393 -5.40 27.73 21.38
C SER A 393 -6.20 28.83 20.68
N ILE A 394 -6.74 28.54 19.49
CA ILE A 394 -7.61 29.50 18.78
C ILE A 394 -8.89 29.76 19.57
N ALA A 395 -9.42 28.74 20.26
CA ALA A 395 -10.59 28.91 21.12
C ALA A 395 -10.32 29.92 22.24
N HIS A 396 -9.15 29.85 22.89
CA HIS A 396 -8.75 30.80 23.92
C HIS A 396 -8.56 32.22 23.35
N VAL A 397 -7.94 32.36 22.17
CA VAL A 397 -7.77 33.66 21.50
C VAL A 397 -9.12 34.30 21.18
N ILE A 398 -10.08 33.52 20.68
CA ILE A 398 -11.45 33.98 20.42
C ILE A 398 -12.10 34.43 21.72
N GLN A 399 -12.06 33.60 22.76
CA GLN A 399 -12.69 33.90 24.03
C GLN A 399 -12.10 35.17 24.66
N GLN A 400 -10.77 35.28 24.75
CA GLN A 400 -10.09 36.45 25.31
C GLN A 400 -10.40 37.73 24.52
N SER A 401 -10.47 37.65 23.18
CA SER A 401 -10.81 38.82 22.36
C SER A 401 -12.25 39.27 22.59
N VAL A 402 -13.19 38.33 22.71
CA VAL A 402 -14.59 38.63 22.98
C VAL A 402 -14.79 39.15 24.40
N GLU A 403 -14.09 38.61 25.39
CA GLU A 403 -14.15 39.10 26.78
C GLU A 403 -13.76 40.58 26.88
N GLN A 404 -12.77 41.01 26.10
CA GLN A 404 -12.38 42.42 26.01
C GLN A 404 -13.49 43.29 25.41
N GLU A 405 -14.11 42.87 24.31
CA GLU A 405 -15.23 43.59 23.68
C GLU A 405 -16.49 43.61 24.57
N VAL A 406 -16.76 42.51 25.28
CA VAL A 406 -17.87 42.43 26.26
C VAL A 406 -17.64 43.40 27.41
N HIS A 407 -16.40 43.55 27.88
CA HIS A 407 -16.06 44.50 28.93
C HIS A 407 -16.30 45.95 28.48
N ASP A 408 -15.93 46.30 27.24
CA ASP A 408 -16.18 47.63 26.69
C ASP A 408 -17.68 47.88 26.41
N ALA A 409 -18.40 46.85 25.97
CA ALA A 409 -19.86 46.91 25.84
C ALA A 409 -20.56 47.11 27.20
N ARG A 410 -20.08 46.50 28.28
CA ARG A 410 -20.61 46.72 29.64
C ARG A 410 -20.43 48.16 30.09
N LYS A 411 -19.25 48.75 29.88
CA LYS A 411 -19.02 50.18 30.16
C LYS A 411 -19.96 51.08 29.36
N LEU A 412 -20.22 50.73 28.10
CA LEU A 412 -21.17 51.47 27.27
C LEU A 412 -22.61 51.35 27.81
N ILE A 413 -23.02 50.14 28.23
CA ILE A 413 -24.33 49.91 28.86
C ILE A 413 -24.49 50.75 30.11
N GLU A 414 -23.49 50.77 31.01
CA GLU A 414 -23.51 51.60 32.24
C GLU A 414 -23.67 53.10 31.90
N LYS A 415 -22.96 53.58 30.87
CA LYS A 415 -23.06 54.97 30.42
C LYS A 415 -24.44 55.30 29.80
N CYS A 416 -24.98 54.40 28.99
CA CYS A 416 -26.32 54.54 28.41
C CYS A 416 -27.41 54.47 29.47
N GLU A 417 -27.26 53.59 30.47
CA GLU A 417 -28.15 53.50 31.63
C GLU A 417 -28.14 54.80 32.44
N GLN A 418 -26.96 55.37 32.69
CA GLN A 418 -26.84 56.68 33.33
C GLN A 418 -27.56 57.77 32.53
N THR A 419 -27.34 57.81 31.20
CA THR A 419 -27.97 58.81 30.32
C THR A 419 -29.50 58.65 30.28
N TYR A 420 -29.99 57.42 30.28
CA TYR A 420 -31.42 57.10 30.36
C TYR A 420 -32.02 57.56 31.70
N ASN A 421 -31.34 57.29 32.81
CA ASN A 421 -31.77 57.70 34.15
C ASN A 421 -31.78 59.24 34.29
N GLU A 422 -30.80 59.94 33.72
CA GLU A 422 -30.74 61.40 33.67
C GLU A 422 -31.88 61.99 32.83
N ALA A 423 -32.12 61.47 31.62
CA ALA A 423 -33.23 61.89 30.75
C ALA A 423 -34.60 61.63 31.40
N ARG A 424 -34.75 60.51 32.11
CA ARG A 424 -35.97 60.17 32.86
C ARG A 424 -36.20 61.14 34.02
N ALA A 425 -35.17 61.45 34.80
CA ALA A 425 -35.27 62.41 35.89
C ALA A 425 -35.62 63.83 35.40
N GLN A 426 -35.08 64.24 34.25
CA GLN A 426 -35.42 65.51 33.60
C GLN A 426 -36.88 65.54 33.12
N LEU A 427 -37.37 64.45 32.52
CA LEU A 427 -38.77 64.32 32.13
C LEU A 427 -39.70 64.38 33.35
N ASP A 428 -39.41 63.62 34.40
CA ASP A 428 -40.18 63.60 35.66
C ASP A 428 -40.24 65.00 36.32
N TYR A 429 -39.14 65.77 36.24
CA TYR A 429 -39.10 67.15 36.71
C TYR A 429 -40.02 68.07 35.88
N ILE A 430 -39.98 67.97 34.55
CA ILE A 430 -40.84 68.75 33.64
C ILE A 430 -42.31 68.37 33.82
N GLU A 431 -42.64 67.08 33.93
CA GLU A 431 -44.00 66.59 34.18
C GLU A 431 -44.55 67.10 35.51
N ASN A 432 -43.72 67.18 36.56
CA ASN A 432 -44.13 67.74 37.84
C ASN A 432 -44.29 69.27 37.79
N ARG A 433 -43.47 70.00 37.01
CA ARG A 433 -43.67 71.44 36.74
C ARG A 433 -44.93 71.71 35.93
N MET A 434 -45.27 70.85 34.97
CA MET A 434 -46.51 70.97 34.18
C MET A 434 -47.78 70.87 35.03
N LYS A 435 -47.73 70.22 36.20
CA LYS A 435 -48.85 70.20 37.16
C LYS A 435 -49.08 71.55 37.86
N HIS A 436 -48.07 72.44 37.87
CA HIS A 436 -48.11 73.75 38.54
C HIS A 436 -47.44 74.86 37.69
N PRO A 437 -47.98 75.22 36.51
CA PRO A 437 -47.38 76.21 35.61
C PRO A 437 -47.52 77.64 36.17
N ILE A 438 -46.47 78.45 36.01
CA ILE A 438 -46.40 79.81 36.61
C ILE A 438 -47.27 80.81 35.82
N ASN A 439 -47.38 80.67 34.50
CA ASN A 439 -48.25 81.46 33.62
C ASN A 439 -48.53 80.72 32.29
N ALA A 440 -49.35 81.33 31.41
CA ALA A 440 -49.76 80.72 30.13
C ALA A 440 -48.61 80.56 29.11
N GLU A 441 -47.58 81.38 29.20
CA GLU A 441 -46.41 81.36 28.31
C GLU A 441 -45.43 80.26 28.75
N ASP A 442 -45.26 80.08 30.06
CA ASP A 442 -44.51 79.02 30.71
C ASP A 442 -45.08 77.63 30.40
N ASN A 443 -46.41 77.50 30.33
CA ASN A 443 -47.06 76.24 29.96
C ASN A 443 -46.77 75.83 28.49
N LYS A 444 -46.65 76.80 27.57
CA LYS A 444 -46.24 76.51 26.19
C LYS A 444 -44.78 76.05 26.09
N ILE A 445 -43.89 76.66 26.88
CA ILE A 445 -42.48 76.27 26.94
C ILE A 445 -42.35 74.85 27.52
N LEU A 446 -43.05 74.56 28.61
CA LEU A 446 -43.06 73.23 29.23
C LEU A 446 -43.61 72.14 28.29
N LEU A 447 -44.61 72.44 27.46
CA LEU A 447 -45.11 71.52 26.43
C LEU A 447 -44.04 71.20 25.37
N MET A 448 -43.28 72.20 24.92
CA MET A 448 -42.20 72.00 23.96
C MET A 448 -41.04 71.22 24.58
N ASP A 449 -40.64 71.54 25.81
CA ASP A 449 -39.60 70.83 26.54
C ASP A 449 -40.01 69.38 26.83
N HIS A 450 -41.26 69.12 27.19
CA HIS A 450 -41.78 67.77 27.40
C HIS A 450 -41.68 66.92 26.12
N ILE A 451 -42.01 67.48 24.94
CA ILE A 451 -41.84 66.76 23.67
C ILE A 451 -40.35 66.48 23.40
N ARG A 452 -39.48 67.45 23.64
CA ARG A 452 -38.03 67.31 23.44
C ARG A 452 -37.41 66.25 24.36
N PHE A 453 -37.63 66.33 25.67
CA PHE A 453 -37.11 65.37 26.64
C PHE A 453 -37.70 63.98 26.45
N ARG A 454 -38.94 63.85 25.94
CA ARG A 454 -39.52 62.56 25.57
C ARG A 454 -38.83 61.95 24.34
N GLN A 455 -38.42 62.76 23.37
CA GLN A 455 -37.59 62.30 22.25
C GLN A 455 -36.19 61.89 22.73
N GLU A 456 -35.57 62.67 23.61
CA GLU A 456 -34.27 62.36 24.24
C GLU A 456 -34.35 61.05 25.06
N LEU A 457 -35.42 60.83 25.84
CA LEU A 457 -35.65 59.58 26.57
C LEU A 457 -35.84 58.38 25.64
N ASN A 458 -36.62 58.53 24.57
CA ASN A 458 -36.82 57.47 23.59
C ASN A 458 -35.51 57.13 22.87
N GLN A 459 -34.68 58.12 22.54
CA GLN A 459 -33.36 57.91 21.97
C GLN A 459 -32.43 57.21 22.96
N ALA A 460 -32.38 57.65 24.22
CA ALA A 460 -31.58 57.01 25.26
C ALA A 460 -32.00 55.56 25.53
N LEU A 461 -33.31 55.27 25.49
CA LEU A 461 -33.85 53.91 25.59
C LEU A 461 -33.46 53.06 24.37
N HIS A 462 -33.51 53.63 23.17
CA HIS A 462 -33.06 52.94 21.95
C HIS A 462 -31.56 52.62 22.02
N ASP A 463 -30.73 53.57 22.45
CA ASP A 463 -29.28 53.40 22.59
C ASP A 463 -28.94 52.36 23.66
N TRP A 464 -29.65 52.37 24.80
CA TRP A 464 -29.50 51.38 25.87
C TRP A 464 -29.88 49.96 25.42
N ASN A 465 -31.03 49.81 24.77
CA ASN A 465 -31.47 48.52 24.21
C ASN A 465 -30.50 48.00 23.14
N THR A 466 -29.99 48.89 22.28
CA THR A 466 -29.00 48.54 21.24
C THR A 466 -27.68 48.07 21.86
N ALA A 467 -27.21 48.74 22.93
CA ALA A 467 -26.01 48.33 23.65
C ALA A 467 -26.19 46.97 24.36
N GLN A 468 -27.35 46.71 24.97
CA GLN A 468 -27.68 45.41 25.58
C GLN A 468 -27.74 44.28 24.55
N GLU A 469 -28.40 44.50 23.42
CA GLU A 469 -28.47 43.52 22.33
C GLU A 469 -27.08 43.25 21.74
N LYS A 470 -26.24 44.29 21.58
CA LYS A 470 -24.84 44.12 21.16
C LYS A 470 -24.05 43.25 22.13
N ALA A 471 -24.15 43.49 23.45
CA ALA A 471 -23.46 42.69 24.45
C ALA A 471 -23.94 41.22 24.48
N LYS A 472 -25.24 40.99 24.30
CA LYS A 472 -25.81 39.65 24.19
C LYS A 472 -25.28 38.89 22.97
N LYS A 473 -25.19 39.56 21.83
CA LYS A 473 -24.59 38.98 20.61
C LYS A 473 -23.10 38.66 20.82
N LEU A 474 -22.34 39.57 21.43
CA LEU A 474 -20.93 39.36 21.75
C LEU A 474 -20.72 38.11 22.63
N LEU A 475 -21.54 37.90 23.66
CA LEU A 475 -21.45 36.69 24.51
C LEU A 475 -21.67 35.39 23.73
N SER A 476 -22.51 35.40 22.69
CA SER A 476 -22.75 34.23 21.84
C SER A 476 -21.70 34.04 20.73
N LEU A 477 -20.88 35.06 20.46
CA LEU A 477 -19.96 35.10 19.33
C LEU A 477 -18.93 33.97 19.32
N PRO A 478 -18.27 33.56 20.43
CA PRO A 478 -17.29 32.49 20.41
C PRO A 478 -17.86 31.16 19.92
N ASN A 479 -19.00 30.75 20.49
CA ASN A 479 -19.69 29.52 20.13
C ASN A 479 -20.18 29.58 18.68
N PHE A 480 -20.69 30.73 18.24
CA PHE A 480 -21.11 30.94 16.86
C PHE A 480 -19.94 30.77 15.88
N VAL A 481 -18.82 31.46 16.12
CA VAL A 481 -17.62 31.43 15.27
C VAL A 481 -17.03 30.02 15.18
N LEU A 482 -16.86 29.33 16.31
CA LEU A 482 -16.38 27.94 16.32
C LEU A 482 -17.33 27.02 15.56
N SER A 483 -18.65 27.15 15.77
CA SER A 483 -19.65 26.34 15.07
C SER A 483 -19.71 26.61 13.56
N PHE A 484 -19.47 27.85 13.14
CA PHE A 484 -19.38 28.24 11.73
C PHE A 484 -18.18 27.57 11.08
N TYR A 485 -16.98 27.74 11.65
CA TYR A 485 -15.76 27.18 11.06
C TYR A 485 -15.76 25.65 11.08
N THR A 486 -16.33 25.00 12.09
CA THR A 486 -16.49 23.53 12.09
C THR A 486 -17.33 23.03 10.90
N LYS A 487 -18.29 23.82 10.41
CA LYS A 487 -19.08 23.48 9.22
C LYS A 487 -18.37 23.80 7.90
N VAL A 488 -17.52 24.82 7.88
CA VAL A 488 -16.84 25.31 6.67
C VAL A 488 -15.50 24.58 6.43
N LEU A 489 -14.79 24.18 7.48
CA LEU A 489 -13.50 23.48 7.42
C LEU A 489 -13.49 22.29 6.43
N PRO A 490 -14.49 21.38 6.42
CA PRO A 490 -14.50 20.25 5.47
C PRO A 490 -14.61 20.66 4.00
N GLN A 491 -14.97 21.91 3.68
CA GLN A 491 -14.99 22.41 2.30
C GLN A 491 -13.61 22.84 1.83
N TYR A 492 -12.78 23.33 2.76
CA TYR A 492 -11.44 23.87 2.49
C TYR A 492 -10.31 22.88 2.76
N PHE A 493 -10.52 21.90 3.63
CA PHE A 493 -9.54 20.89 3.97
C PHE A 493 -10.08 19.49 3.71
N ARG A 494 -9.31 18.72 2.96
CA ARG A 494 -9.55 17.31 2.65
C ARG A 494 -8.32 16.50 3.02
N SER A 495 -8.42 15.18 2.95
CA SER A 495 -7.27 14.31 3.09
C SER A 495 -7.17 13.39 1.87
N SER A 496 -5.94 12.96 1.60
CA SER A 496 -5.65 11.87 0.68
C SER A 496 -4.70 10.91 1.35
N TYR A 497 -4.84 9.63 1.06
CA TYR A 497 -3.82 8.66 1.38
C TYR A 497 -2.48 9.12 0.78
N ASP A 498 -1.41 8.99 1.54
CA ASP A 498 -0.07 9.29 1.06
C ASP A 498 0.90 8.17 1.45
N ALA A 499 1.27 7.39 0.44
CA ALA A 499 2.15 6.25 0.57
C ALA A 499 3.56 6.65 1.08
N PHE A 500 4.02 7.87 0.79
CA PHE A 500 5.34 8.36 1.21
C PHE A 500 5.42 8.67 2.72
N ILE A 501 4.30 8.73 3.45
CA ILE A 501 4.34 8.91 4.92
C ILE A 501 5.08 7.73 5.60
N GLN A 502 5.20 6.59 4.93
CA GLN A 502 6.03 5.47 5.39
C GLN A 502 7.53 5.84 5.55
N GLU A 503 8.01 6.89 4.89
CA GLU A 503 9.40 7.40 5.02
C GLU A 503 9.76 7.77 6.46
N PHE A 504 8.77 8.06 7.32
CA PHE A 504 8.98 8.49 8.71
C PHE A 504 8.82 7.38 9.74
N SER A 505 8.45 6.17 9.30
CA SER A 505 8.23 5.02 10.17
C SER A 505 9.19 3.90 9.78
N HIS A 506 10.22 3.68 10.59
CA HIS A 506 11.26 2.66 10.38
C HIS A 506 10.76 1.19 10.43
N MET A 507 9.46 0.93 10.26
CA MET A 507 8.84 -0.39 10.32
C MET A 507 8.10 -0.64 9.00
N TYR A 508 8.46 -1.69 8.27
CA TYR A 508 7.75 -2.12 7.04
C TYR A 508 6.47 -2.92 7.34
N ASP A 509 6.29 -3.31 8.59
CA ASP A 509 5.21 -4.18 9.03
C ASP A 509 3.93 -3.37 9.24
N ASP A 510 2.92 -3.67 8.41
CA ASP A 510 1.48 -3.43 8.64
C ASP A 510 1.11 -2.15 9.42
N ILE A 511 1.75 -1.02 9.06
CA ILE A 511 1.47 0.28 9.67
C ILE A 511 0.11 0.80 9.18
N PRO A 512 -0.70 1.41 10.07
CA PRO A 512 -1.92 2.09 9.67
C PRO A 512 -1.66 3.20 8.64
N ALA A 513 -2.54 3.27 7.64
CA ALA A 513 -2.38 4.14 6.48
C ALA A 513 -2.19 5.63 6.88
N GLY A 514 -1.13 6.24 6.36
CA GLY A 514 -0.84 7.66 6.51
C GLY A 514 -1.66 8.51 5.54
N PHE A 515 -2.20 9.62 6.04
CA PHE A 515 -3.00 10.57 5.28
C PHE A 515 -2.40 11.96 5.38
N ARG A 516 -2.36 12.63 4.23
CA ARG A 516 -1.92 14.01 4.12
C ARG A 516 -3.11 14.92 3.95
N ILE A 517 -3.08 16.04 4.65
CA ILE A 517 -4.09 17.10 4.50
C ILE A 517 -3.83 17.86 3.20
N LEU A 518 -4.91 18.10 2.47
CA LEU A 518 -4.98 18.86 1.24
C LEU A 518 -5.80 20.13 1.48
N PHE A 519 -5.31 21.26 1.00
CA PHE A 519 -6.05 22.51 0.97
C PHE A 519 -6.75 22.70 -0.38
N THR A 520 -8.07 22.88 -0.38
CA THR A 520 -8.88 22.90 -1.61
C THR A 520 -8.99 24.27 -2.25
N HIS A 521 -8.56 25.34 -1.56
CA HIS A 521 -8.79 26.73 -1.96
C HIS A 521 -10.28 27.08 -2.19
N GLY A 522 -11.20 26.34 -1.56
CA GLY A 522 -12.65 26.48 -1.77
C GLY A 522 -13.15 25.91 -3.11
N ARG A 523 -12.28 25.21 -3.86
CA ARG A 523 -12.60 24.66 -5.18
C ARG A 523 -13.09 23.22 -5.07
N SER A 524 -14.08 22.87 -5.88
CA SER A 524 -14.66 21.51 -5.91
C SER A 524 -13.79 20.50 -6.64
N HIS A 525 -12.89 20.94 -7.53
CA HIS A 525 -12.13 20.07 -8.42
C HIS A 525 -10.79 19.64 -7.78
N PRO A 526 -10.54 18.33 -7.57
CA PRO A 526 -9.42 17.92 -6.73
C PRO A 526 -8.02 18.18 -7.28
N HIS A 527 -7.86 18.29 -8.59
CA HIS A 527 -6.59 18.71 -9.20
C HIS A 527 -6.13 20.13 -8.85
N THR A 528 -7.03 20.93 -8.29
CA THR A 528 -6.67 22.28 -7.84
C THR A 528 -6.31 22.33 -6.37
N TRP A 529 -6.31 21.17 -5.69
CA TRP A 529 -6.02 21.08 -4.27
C TRP A 529 -4.51 20.94 -4.06
N SER A 530 -4.02 21.62 -3.01
CA SER A 530 -2.61 21.67 -2.68
C SER A 530 -2.32 20.78 -1.47
N PRO A 531 -1.48 19.74 -1.59
CA PRO A 531 -1.00 19.00 -0.43
C PRO A 531 -0.15 19.86 0.49
N ILE A 532 -0.24 19.60 1.80
CA ILE A 532 0.52 20.31 2.81
C ILE A 532 1.70 19.45 3.25
N TYR A 533 2.93 19.94 3.08
CA TYR A 533 4.16 19.21 3.40
C TYR A 533 4.95 19.80 4.56
N SER A 534 4.70 21.06 4.89
CA SER A 534 5.44 21.78 5.92
C SER A 534 4.56 22.60 6.84
N LEU A 535 5.10 22.93 8.01
CA LEU A 535 4.50 23.86 8.96
C LEU A 535 4.22 25.22 8.32
N LYS A 536 5.14 25.72 7.49
CA LYS A 536 4.98 27.01 6.82
C LYS A 536 3.80 27.01 5.85
N GLU A 537 3.67 25.97 5.04
CA GLU A 537 2.52 25.78 4.13
C GLU A 537 1.23 25.64 4.93
N PHE A 538 1.23 24.86 6.02
CA PHE A 538 0.07 24.70 6.90
C PHE A 538 -0.43 26.04 7.45
N ILE A 539 0.48 26.86 8.00
CA ILE A 539 0.14 28.20 8.52
C ILE A 539 -0.29 29.16 7.41
N SER A 540 0.34 29.09 6.24
CA SER A 540 -0.04 29.91 5.08
C SER A 540 -1.46 29.59 4.62
N PHE A 541 -1.81 28.31 4.46
CA PHE A 541 -3.14 27.90 4.02
C PHE A 541 -4.21 28.14 5.08
N LEU A 542 -3.88 28.02 6.37
CA LEU A 542 -4.80 28.46 7.44
C LEU A 542 -5.05 29.97 7.39
N SER A 543 -4.02 30.77 7.11
CA SER A 543 -4.18 32.22 6.96
C SER A 543 -5.08 32.55 5.75
N GLU A 544 -4.85 31.90 4.61
CA GLU A 544 -5.69 32.01 3.41
C GLU A 544 -7.14 31.56 3.68
N PHE A 545 -7.34 30.49 4.45
CA PHE A 545 -8.65 30.01 4.87
C PHE A 545 -9.43 31.06 5.67
N PHE A 546 -8.83 31.64 6.72
CA PHE A 546 -9.53 32.64 7.54
C PHE A 546 -9.80 33.92 6.76
N SER A 547 -8.90 34.34 5.87
CA SER A 547 -9.13 35.51 4.99
C SER A 547 -10.22 35.25 3.95
N SER A 548 -10.23 34.09 3.30
CA SER A 548 -11.21 33.78 2.23
C SER A 548 -12.63 33.57 2.73
N THR A 549 -12.79 33.22 4.01
CA THR A 549 -14.09 32.97 4.64
C THR A 549 -14.62 34.17 5.45
N GLU A 550 -13.89 35.29 5.48
CA GLU A 550 -14.27 36.50 6.22
C GLU A 550 -15.61 37.06 5.74
N ASP A 551 -15.77 37.30 4.44
CA ASP A 551 -17.02 37.83 3.87
C ASP A 551 -18.22 36.90 4.12
N ASP A 552 -17.99 35.59 4.03
CA ASP A 552 -19.00 34.56 4.29
C ASP A 552 -19.44 34.56 5.76
N LEU A 553 -18.53 34.81 6.70
CA LEU A 553 -18.86 34.96 8.12
C LEU A 553 -19.63 36.26 8.36
N LEU A 554 -19.14 37.38 7.83
CA LEU A 554 -19.74 38.71 8.01
C LEU A 554 -21.18 38.79 7.48
N SER A 555 -21.52 38.00 6.46
CA SER A 555 -22.88 37.93 5.91
C SER A 555 -23.89 37.12 6.76
N LYS A 556 -23.45 36.41 7.81
CA LYS A 556 -24.37 35.58 8.62
C LYS A 556 -25.17 36.38 9.63
N HIS A 557 -26.43 35.99 9.84
CA HIS A 557 -27.34 36.63 10.80
C HIS A 557 -26.80 36.76 12.24
N GLY A 558 -25.94 35.83 12.67
CA GLY A 558 -25.30 35.88 13.99
C GLY A 558 -24.25 36.99 14.16
N ILE A 559 -23.78 37.58 13.05
CA ILE A 559 -22.70 38.58 13.01
C ILE A 559 -23.26 39.98 12.69
N ILE A 560 -24.50 40.10 12.20
CA ILE A 560 -25.12 41.40 11.86
C ILE A 560 -25.08 42.35 13.08
N GLY A 561 -24.41 43.49 12.93
CA GLY A 561 -24.15 44.47 13.99
C GLY A 561 -22.88 44.24 14.82
N LEU A 562 -22.05 43.25 14.45
CA LEU A 562 -20.74 42.92 15.03
C LEU A 562 -19.63 42.78 13.97
N GLU A 563 -19.83 43.35 12.78
CA GLU A 563 -18.96 43.15 11.62
C GLU A 563 -17.52 43.62 11.90
N LYS A 564 -17.38 44.74 12.60
CA LYS A 564 -16.07 45.31 12.96
C LYS A 564 -15.32 44.42 13.97
N GLU A 565 -16.02 43.92 14.98
CA GLU A 565 -15.48 43.05 16.01
C GLU A 565 -15.08 41.69 15.43
N ALA A 566 -15.90 41.14 14.53
CA ALA A 566 -15.61 39.90 13.82
C ALA A 566 -14.38 40.01 12.90
N ALA A 567 -14.28 41.09 12.11
CA ALA A 567 -13.10 41.35 11.26
C ALA A 567 -11.83 41.55 12.10
N THR A 568 -11.93 42.25 13.23
CA THR A 568 -10.80 42.43 14.15
C THR A 568 -10.35 41.10 14.76
N LEU A 569 -11.31 40.25 15.13
CA LEU A 569 -11.04 38.90 15.63
C LEU A 569 -10.32 38.03 14.58
N ILE A 570 -10.77 38.04 13.32
CA ILE A 570 -10.12 37.28 12.23
C ILE A 570 -8.66 37.73 12.05
N ASN A 571 -8.41 39.04 12.01
CA ASN A 571 -7.05 39.57 11.92
C ASN A 571 -6.18 39.14 13.11
N LYS A 572 -6.75 39.11 14.32
CA LYS A 572 -6.07 38.62 15.53
C LYS A 572 -5.74 37.13 15.42
N ILE A 573 -6.65 36.31 14.90
CA ILE A 573 -6.42 34.87 14.63
C ILE A 573 -5.25 34.71 13.65
N ILE A 574 -5.30 35.38 12.49
CA ILE A 574 -4.24 35.29 11.47
C ILE A 574 -2.88 35.71 12.04
N SER A 575 -2.83 36.80 12.79
CA SER A 575 -1.59 37.27 13.44
C SER A 575 -1.06 36.26 14.47
N HIS A 576 -1.94 35.52 15.15
CA HIS A 576 -1.57 34.54 16.16
C HIS A 576 -1.03 33.25 15.54
N LEU A 577 -1.57 32.81 14.39
CA LEU A 577 -1.06 31.64 13.64
C LEU A 577 0.42 31.77 13.26
N GLN A 578 0.88 33.01 13.02
CA GLN A 578 2.26 33.30 12.63
C GLN A 578 3.26 33.25 13.80
N LYS A 579 2.78 33.19 15.05
CA LYS A 579 3.66 33.11 16.23
C LYS A 579 4.28 31.73 16.35
N THR A 580 5.58 31.67 16.66
CA THR A 580 6.30 30.41 16.93
C THR A 580 5.68 29.63 18.09
N THR A 581 5.17 30.33 19.11
CA THR A 581 4.47 29.71 20.26
C THR A 581 3.21 28.95 19.84
N PHE A 582 2.43 29.48 18.90
CA PHE A 582 1.25 28.78 18.36
C PHE A 582 1.68 27.54 17.60
N GLN A 583 2.69 27.66 16.74
CA GLN A 583 3.18 26.59 15.90
C GLN A 583 3.70 25.39 16.71
N GLU A 584 4.47 25.65 17.77
CA GLU A 584 4.93 24.62 18.71
C GLU A 584 3.75 23.98 19.46
N SER A 585 2.81 24.79 19.96
CA SER A 585 1.62 24.28 20.65
C SER A 585 0.72 23.45 19.74
N ALA A 586 0.61 23.78 18.45
CA ALA A 586 -0.18 23.01 17.49
C ALA A 586 0.36 21.58 17.34
N ILE A 587 1.68 21.44 17.25
CA ILE A 587 2.34 20.12 17.19
C ILE A 587 2.20 19.40 18.54
N LEU A 588 2.41 20.08 19.66
CA LEU A 588 2.22 19.50 20.99
C LEU A 588 0.81 18.92 21.19
N ARG A 589 -0.23 19.65 20.77
CA ARG A 589 -1.62 19.17 20.85
C ARG A 589 -1.82 17.87 20.08
N ILE A 590 -1.22 17.75 18.88
CA ILE A 590 -1.24 16.51 18.09
C ILE A 590 -0.50 15.39 18.84
N LEU A 591 0.72 15.61 19.31
CA LEU A 591 1.49 14.57 20.00
C LEU A 591 0.80 14.08 21.27
N HIS A 592 0.20 14.98 22.04
CA HIS A 592 -0.59 14.61 23.21
C HIS A 592 -1.85 13.81 22.83
N ALA A 593 -2.59 14.22 21.80
CA ALA A 593 -3.80 13.54 21.37
C ALA A 593 -3.54 12.11 20.88
N TYR A 594 -2.40 11.87 20.21
CA TYR A 594 -2.00 10.57 19.70
C TYR A 594 -0.99 9.83 20.60
N GLN A 595 -0.77 10.30 21.83
CA GLN A 595 0.13 9.69 22.83
C GLN A 595 1.56 9.43 22.30
N GLN A 596 2.08 10.34 21.49
CA GLN A 596 3.41 10.22 20.88
C GLN A 596 4.50 10.86 21.77
N PRO A 597 5.76 10.39 21.68
CA PRO A 597 6.87 10.97 22.43
C PRO A 597 7.13 12.43 22.02
N ILE A 598 7.44 13.28 22.99
CA ILE A 598 7.69 14.72 22.79
C ILE A 598 9.20 14.98 22.84
N PRO A 599 9.82 15.44 21.74
CA PRO A 599 11.24 15.78 21.74
C PRO A 599 11.53 17.08 22.51
N SER A 600 12.76 17.21 23.03
CA SER A 600 13.20 18.37 23.84
C SER A 600 13.16 19.72 23.10
N SER A 601 13.25 19.72 21.78
CA SER A 601 13.02 20.89 20.92
C SER A 601 12.24 20.46 19.68
N ILE A 602 10.96 20.83 19.61
CA ILE A 602 10.01 20.29 18.62
C ILE A 602 10.35 20.75 17.21
N LEU A 603 10.51 22.07 17.00
CA LEU A 603 10.78 22.62 15.67
C LEU A 603 12.14 22.16 15.11
N ASN A 604 13.12 21.88 15.97
CA ASN A 604 14.43 21.40 15.55
C ASN A 604 14.49 19.87 15.36
N ASN A 605 13.46 19.14 15.78
CA ASN A 605 13.39 17.67 15.71
C ASN A 605 12.09 17.20 15.02
N LEU A 606 11.53 17.98 14.09
CA LEU A 606 10.32 17.60 13.33
C LEU A 606 10.49 16.26 12.60
N ASN A 607 11.71 15.94 12.16
CA ASN A 607 12.06 14.67 11.53
C ASN A 607 11.94 13.44 12.45
N LYS A 608 11.86 13.63 13.77
CA LYS A 608 11.70 12.55 14.75
C LYS A 608 10.24 12.33 15.15
N ILE A 609 9.32 13.06 14.52
CA ILE A 609 7.91 13.09 14.87
C ILE A 609 7.11 12.35 13.80
N SER A 610 6.29 11.39 14.22
CA SER A 610 5.43 10.58 13.35
C SER A 610 4.12 11.28 12.96
N HIS A 611 3.63 12.22 13.78
CA HIS A 611 2.35 12.90 13.59
C HIS A 611 2.53 14.42 13.58
N THR A 612 2.01 15.09 12.55
CA THR A 612 2.10 16.54 12.41
C THR A 612 0.71 17.12 12.14
N PRO A 613 0.48 18.44 12.29
CA PRO A 613 -0.81 19.04 11.95
C PRO A 613 -1.30 18.82 10.51
N TRP A 614 -0.43 18.39 9.58
CA TRP A 614 -0.74 18.12 8.18
C TRP A 614 -0.65 16.65 7.79
N VAL A 615 -0.25 15.76 8.71
CA VAL A 615 -0.15 14.31 8.49
C VAL A 615 -0.71 13.57 9.69
N TYR A 616 -1.65 12.66 9.43
CA TYR A 616 -2.23 11.80 10.43
C TYR A 616 -2.32 10.36 9.95
N VAL A 617 -2.47 9.46 10.91
CA VAL A 617 -2.77 8.07 10.67
C VAL A 617 -4.29 7.87 10.75
N SER A 618 -4.90 7.35 9.68
CA SER A 618 -6.35 7.15 9.61
C SER A 618 -6.81 5.94 10.44
N GLY A 619 -8.07 5.99 10.88
CA GLY A 619 -8.80 4.85 11.44
C GLY A 619 -9.74 4.16 10.45
N GLY A 620 -9.59 4.41 9.14
CA GLY A 620 -10.33 3.72 8.09
C GLY A 620 -10.08 2.21 8.16
N THR A 621 -11.13 1.43 8.03
CA THR A 621 -11.07 -0.04 8.11
C THR A 621 -11.56 -0.66 6.81
N LEU A 622 -11.34 -1.97 6.66
CA LEU A 622 -11.96 -2.70 5.56
C LEU A 622 -13.50 -2.59 5.58
N ASP A 623 -14.11 -2.49 6.77
CA ASP A 623 -15.56 -2.29 6.90
C ASP A 623 -16.01 -0.98 6.25
N THR A 624 -15.35 0.14 6.58
CA THR A 624 -15.73 1.46 6.04
C THR A 624 -15.49 1.51 4.54
N LEU A 625 -14.40 0.89 4.04
CA LEU A 625 -14.14 0.78 2.62
C LEU A 625 -15.23 0.00 1.87
N ILE A 626 -15.60 -1.19 2.36
CA ILE A 626 -16.65 -2.02 1.75
C ILE A 626 -17.97 -1.24 1.71
N GLN A 627 -18.34 -0.62 2.84
CA GLN A 627 -19.57 0.16 2.94
C GLN A 627 -19.59 1.34 1.99
N ASP A 628 -18.52 2.15 1.99
CA ASP A 628 -18.46 3.36 1.19
C ASP A 628 -18.34 3.05 -0.31
N TYR A 629 -17.60 2.00 -0.69
CA TYR A 629 -17.42 1.64 -2.10
C TYR A 629 -18.68 1.05 -2.75
N PHE A 630 -19.37 0.15 -2.05
CA PHE A 630 -20.59 -0.51 -2.55
C PHE A 630 -21.88 0.23 -2.18
N GLU A 631 -21.77 1.39 -1.52
CA GLU A 631 -22.92 2.20 -1.09
C GLU A 631 -23.86 1.44 -0.13
N ASN A 632 -23.29 0.51 0.64
CA ASN A 632 -24.04 -0.31 1.58
C ASN A 632 -24.37 0.49 2.85
N THR A 633 -25.65 0.52 3.20
CA THR A 633 -26.14 1.16 4.43
C THR A 633 -26.03 0.25 5.65
N GLU A 634 -25.93 -1.06 5.44
CA GLU A 634 -25.88 -2.07 6.48
C GLU A 634 -24.44 -2.39 6.94
N LYS A 635 -24.31 -3.01 8.11
CA LYS A 635 -23.02 -3.45 8.63
C LYS A 635 -22.56 -4.73 7.95
N VAL A 636 -21.28 -4.76 7.59
CA VAL A 636 -20.64 -5.92 6.96
C VAL A 636 -20.64 -7.11 7.94
N MET A 637 -20.97 -8.30 7.42
CA MET A 637 -21.00 -9.53 8.19
C MET A 637 -19.58 -10.04 8.47
N ARG A 638 -19.27 -10.26 9.75
CA ARG A 638 -17.95 -10.70 10.21
C ARG A 638 -18.04 -11.89 11.15
N ILE A 639 -17.07 -12.79 11.03
CA ILE A 639 -16.82 -13.88 11.98
C ILE A 639 -15.44 -13.66 12.57
N ASN A 640 -15.34 -13.57 13.90
CA ASN A 640 -14.09 -13.24 14.60
C ASN A 640 -13.62 -14.40 15.47
N LYS A 641 -12.30 -14.58 15.58
CA LYS A 641 -11.67 -15.56 16.47
C LYS A 641 -10.32 -15.05 16.98
N HIS A 642 -10.02 -15.31 18.25
CA HIS A 642 -8.67 -15.21 18.83
C HIS A 642 -8.09 -16.63 18.93
N PRO A 643 -7.33 -17.10 17.93
CA PRO A 643 -6.70 -18.41 17.98
C PRO A 643 -5.47 -18.38 18.90
N GLU A 644 -5.28 -19.40 19.72
CA GLU A 644 -4.08 -19.50 20.57
C GLU A 644 -2.83 -19.91 19.76
N ASN A 645 -3.03 -20.62 18.64
CA ASN A 645 -1.96 -21.16 17.80
C ASN A 645 -2.43 -21.41 16.36
N ALA A 646 -1.50 -21.82 15.49
CA ALA A 646 -1.78 -22.06 14.07
C ALA A 646 -2.77 -23.21 13.82
N HIS A 647 -2.84 -24.22 14.70
CA HIS A 647 -3.82 -25.30 14.60
C HIS A 647 -5.24 -24.76 14.76
N GLU A 648 -5.48 -24.00 15.84
CA GLU A 648 -6.79 -23.39 16.08
C GLU A 648 -7.21 -22.45 14.96
N LEU A 649 -6.26 -21.71 14.38
CA LEU A 649 -6.52 -20.84 13.24
C LEU A 649 -6.94 -21.63 11.98
N ALA A 650 -6.26 -22.74 11.68
CA ALA A 650 -6.62 -23.62 10.56
C ALA A 650 -8.02 -24.24 10.75
N ALA A 651 -8.33 -24.68 11.98
CA ALA A 651 -9.65 -25.20 12.33
C ALA A 651 -10.73 -24.12 12.19
N PHE A 652 -10.46 -22.91 12.68
CA PHE A 652 -11.38 -21.76 12.60
C PHE A 652 -11.80 -21.47 11.16
N PHE A 653 -10.86 -21.32 10.22
CA PHE A 653 -11.23 -21.02 8.84
C PHE A 653 -11.98 -22.19 8.19
N SER A 654 -11.59 -23.43 8.48
CA SER A 654 -12.27 -24.61 7.95
C SER A 654 -13.72 -24.70 8.45
N ASP A 655 -13.95 -24.46 9.75
CA ASP A 655 -15.29 -24.44 10.35
C ASP A 655 -16.13 -23.27 9.84
N ALA A 656 -15.53 -22.08 9.72
CA ALA A 656 -16.23 -20.91 9.22
C ALA A 656 -16.72 -21.09 7.78
N LEU A 657 -15.96 -21.80 6.93
CA LEU A 657 -16.37 -22.15 5.57
C LEU A 657 -17.43 -23.28 5.55
N LYS A 658 -17.33 -24.28 6.46
CA LYS A 658 -18.36 -25.32 6.65
C LYS A 658 -19.72 -24.75 7.03
N ASP A 659 -19.75 -23.64 7.76
CA ASP A 659 -20.98 -23.01 8.23
C ASP A 659 -21.65 -22.10 7.18
N LEU A 660 -21.03 -21.91 6.01
CA LEU A 660 -21.60 -21.06 4.96
C LEU A 660 -22.83 -21.69 4.29
N PRO A 661 -23.81 -20.87 3.84
CA PRO A 661 -24.92 -21.34 3.02
C PRO A 661 -24.46 -22.05 1.73
N SER A 662 -25.17 -23.09 1.30
CA SER A 662 -24.80 -23.90 0.12
C SER A 662 -24.61 -23.09 -1.16
N ALA A 663 -25.40 -22.03 -1.37
CA ALA A 663 -25.23 -21.15 -2.53
C ALA A 663 -23.88 -20.41 -2.52
N ILE A 664 -23.39 -20.01 -1.34
CA ILE A 664 -22.08 -19.38 -1.18
C ILE A 664 -20.98 -20.44 -1.29
N LYS A 665 -21.16 -21.64 -0.72
CA LYS A 665 -20.20 -22.75 -0.89
C LYS A 665 -19.97 -23.06 -2.36
N ASN A 666 -21.03 -23.29 -3.14
CA ASN A 666 -20.94 -23.57 -4.56
C ASN A 666 -20.19 -22.47 -5.34
N TYR A 667 -20.37 -21.21 -4.94
CA TYR A 667 -19.69 -20.05 -5.52
C TYR A 667 -18.18 -20.00 -5.21
N LEU A 668 -17.75 -20.65 -4.11
CA LEU A 668 -16.34 -20.71 -3.68
C LEU A 668 -15.65 -22.00 -4.12
N GLU A 669 -16.39 -23.10 -4.29
CA GLU A 669 -15.87 -24.42 -4.68
C GLU A 669 -15.20 -24.43 -6.07
N ASP A 670 -15.67 -23.56 -6.97
CA ASP A 670 -15.12 -23.42 -8.32
C ASP A 670 -13.73 -22.75 -8.35
N GLY A 671 -13.32 -22.13 -7.24
CA GLY A 671 -12.03 -21.45 -7.08
C GLY A 671 -11.89 -20.12 -7.82
N SER A 672 -12.97 -19.64 -8.46
CA SER A 672 -12.97 -18.38 -9.22
C SER A 672 -13.21 -17.14 -8.36
N HIS A 673 -13.67 -17.33 -7.12
CA HIS A 673 -13.95 -16.25 -6.19
C HIS A 673 -13.33 -16.51 -4.82
N ASN A 674 -12.90 -15.43 -4.17
CA ASN A 674 -12.29 -15.48 -2.86
C ASN A 674 -13.22 -14.89 -1.77
N LEU A 675 -12.81 -14.94 -0.50
CA LEU A 675 -13.42 -14.14 0.57
C LEU A 675 -12.36 -13.23 1.19
N LEU A 676 -12.75 -12.06 1.70
CA LEU A 676 -11.81 -11.21 2.44
C LEU A 676 -11.63 -11.73 3.86
N ALA A 677 -10.40 -11.65 4.36
CA ALA A 677 -10.05 -11.97 5.74
C ALA A 677 -8.99 -11.00 6.27
N SER A 678 -8.92 -10.85 7.59
CA SER A 678 -7.86 -10.10 8.26
C SER A 678 -7.27 -10.86 9.43
N SER A 679 -5.94 -10.79 9.56
CA SER A 679 -5.21 -11.07 10.78
C SER A 679 -5.15 -9.80 11.65
N PRO A 680 -4.56 -9.86 12.85
CA PRO A 680 -4.34 -8.68 13.69
C PRO A 680 -3.48 -7.58 13.05
N THR A 681 -2.66 -7.94 12.06
CA THR A 681 -1.76 -7.01 11.38
C THR A 681 -2.11 -6.85 9.90
N HIS A 682 -2.66 -7.88 9.25
CA HIS A 682 -2.70 -7.96 7.79
C HIS A 682 -4.09 -8.25 7.24
N VAL A 683 -4.40 -7.82 6.02
CA VAL A 683 -5.66 -8.16 5.31
C VAL A 683 -5.33 -8.86 4.00
N PHE A 684 -6.04 -9.95 3.72
CA PHE A 684 -5.74 -10.90 2.66
C PHE A 684 -7.00 -11.58 2.10
N SER A 685 -6.85 -12.40 1.07
CA SER A 685 -7.96 -13.11 0.43
C SER A 685 -7.89 -14.61 0.71
N ILE A 686 -8.99 -15.23 1.15
CA ILE A 686 -9.13 -16.67 1.38
C ILE A 686 -9.39 -17.37 0.05
N THR A 687 -8.53 -18.33 -0.29
CA THR A 687 -8.59 -19.15 -1.51
C THR A 687 -9.30 -20.47 -1.21
N ALA A 688 -10.60 -20.41 -0.92
CA ALA A 688 -11.39 -21.55 -0.45
C ALA A 688 -11.40 -22.74 -1.42
N GLY A 689 -11.33 -22.50 -2.74
CA GLY A 689 -11.29 -23.52 -3.78
C GLY A 689 -9.93 -24.22 -3.96
N SER A 690 -8.87 -23.81 -3.23
CA SER A 690 -7.56 -24.47 -3.25
C SER A 690 -7.71 -25.97 -2.91
N PRO A 691 -7.18 -26.93 -3.70
CA PRO A 691 -7.59 -28.34 -3.63
C PRO A 691 -7.57 -28.96 -2.22
N LEU A 692 -6.44 -28.87 -1.51
CA LEU A 692 -6.30 -29.46 -0.17
C LEU A 692 -7.06 -28.68 0.90
N PHE A 693 -7.21 -27.36 0.72
CA PHE A 693 -7.96 -26.55 1.67
C PHE A 693 -9.46 -26.73 1.50
N ARG A 694 -9.93 -26.89 0.26
CA ARG A 694 -11.28 -27.34 -0.07
C ARG A 694 -11.61 -28.65 0.61
N ASP A 695 -10.70 -29.61 0.57
CA ASP A 695 -10.89 -30.89 1.26
C ASP A 695 -11.03 -30.72 2.77
N ALA A 696 -10.47 -29.69 3.40
CA ALA A 696 -10.60 -29.44 4.83
C ALA A 696 -12.02 -29.01 5.25
N TRP A 697 -12.72 -28.27 4.38
CA TRP A 697 -14.06 -27.73 4.67
C TRP A 697 -15.21 -28.41 3.91
N ASN A 698 -14.93 -29.16 2.84
CA ASN A 698 -15.94 -29.89 2.06
C ASN A 698 -16.07 -31.37 2.47
N ASN A 699 -15.93 -31.65 3.77
CA ASN A 699 -16.03 -33.00 4.33
C ASN A 699 -16.92 -33.02 5.58
N ASP A 700 -17.38 -34.23 5.96
CA ASP A 700 -18.24 -34.45 7.13
C ASP A 700 -17.47 -34.56 8.47
N TRP A 701 -16.14 -34.50 8.47
CA TRP A 701 -15.34 -34.61 9.68
C TRP A 701 -15.38 -33.32 10.49
N TYR A 702 -15.20 -33.38 11.81
CA TYR A 702 -14.87 -32.19 12.59
C TYR A 702 -13.51 -31.64 12.15
N SER A 703 -13.40 -30.34 11.87
CA SER A 703 -12.20 -29.77 11.23
C SER A 703 -10.93 -29.97 12.05
N TYR A 704 -11.02 -29.82 13.37
CA TYR A 704 -9.90 -30.11 14.28
C TYR A 704 -9.43 -31.57 14.19
N THR A 705 -10.36 -32.52 14.18
CA THR A 705 -10.06 -33.96 14.07
C THR A 705 -9.46 -34.29 12.70
N TRP A 706 -10.00 -33.72 11.62
CA TRP A 706 -9.47 -33.92 10.27
C TRP A 706 -8.03 -33.40 10.15
N LEU A 707 -7.75 -32.19 10.68
CA LEU A 707 -6.40 -31.63 10.69
C LEU A 707 -5.41 -32.54 11.42
N ARG A 708 -5.77 -32.99 12.63
CA ARG A 708 -4.90 -33.82 13.48
C ARG A 708 -4.70 -35.25 12.95
N ASP A 709 -5.76 -35.90 12.48
CA ASP A 709 -5.73 -37.35 12.24
C ASP A 709 -5.53 -37.70 10.76
N ILE A 710 -5.88 -36.79 9.84
CA ILE A 710 -5.82 -37.03 8.40
C ILE A 710 -4.67 -36.24 7.79
N TRP A 711 -4.72 -34.91 7.88
CA TRP A 711 -3.73 -34.05 7.22
C TRP A 711 -2.35 -34.11 7.90
N MET A 712 -2.29 -33.94 9.23
CA MET A 712 -1.03 -34.01 9.98
C MET A 712 -0.34 -35.37 9.84
N LYS A 713 -1.12 -36.46 9.78
CA LYS A 713 -0.56 -37.81 9.68
C LYS A 713 0.32 -37.97 8.45
N GLN A 714 -0.12 -37.50 7.28
CA GLN A 714 0.68 -37.56 6.06
C GLN A 714 2.03 -36.84 6.19
N GLN A 715 2.04 -35.70 6.89
CA GLN A 715 3.28 -34.96 7.14
C GLN A 715 4.17 -35.66 8.17
N GLN A 716 3.58 -36.21 9.24
CA GLN A 716 4.32 -36.96 10.25
C GLN A 716 4.96 -38.23 9.68
N ASP A 717 4.23 -38.96 8.84
CA ASP A 717 4.73 -40.16 8.17
C ASP A 717 5.95 -39.79 7.31
N PHE A 718 5.86 -38.71 6.51
CA PHE A 718 7.01 -38.22 5.75
C PHE A 718 8.22 -37.83 6.63
N LEU A 719 8.00 -37.12 7.75
CA LEU A 719 9.09 -36.72 8.65
C LEU A 719 9.79 -37.91 9.31
N LYS A 720 9.04 -38.99 9.60
CA LYS A 720 9.56 -40.22 10.22
C LYS A 720 10.24 -41.14 9.21
N ASP A 721 9.65 -41.26 8.02
CA ASP A 721 10.13 -42.16 6.97
C ASP A 721 11.33 -41.59 6.22
N THR A 722 11.51 -40.26 6.22
CA THR A 722 12.67 -39.59 5.62
C THR A 722 13.88 -39.65 6.55
N LEU A 723 14.69 -40.71 6.39
CA LEU A 723 15.95 -40.89 7.12
C LEU A 723 17.14 -40.42 6.28
N LEU A 724 17.88 -39.42 6.77
CA LEU A 724 19.10 -38.93 6.15
C LEU A 724 20.31 -39.70 6.65
N ARG A 725 21.09 -40.28 5.75
CA ARG A 725 22.37 -40.95 6.01
C ARG A 725 23.50 -39.93 6.10
N GLU A 726 24.65 -40.37 6.61
CA GLU A 726 25.85 -39.53 6.77
C GLU A 726 26.20 -38.66 5.54
N GLN A 727 26.17 -39.22 4.33
CA GLN A 727 26.47 -38.47 3.09
C GLN A 727 25.42 -37.39 2.77
N GLU A 728 24.15 -37.64 3.11
CA GLU A 728 23.04 -36.71 2.88
C GLU A 728 23.09 -35.57 3.91
N ILE A 729 23.39 -35.89 5.18
CA ILE A 729 23.63 -34.90 6.24
C ILE A 729 24.80 -33.99 5.85
N TYR A 730 25.91 -34.58 5.38
CA TYR A 730 27.06 -33.83 4.88
C TYR A 730 26.68 -32.95 3.68
N THR A 731 25.95 -33.49 2.70
CA THR A 731 25.53 -32.72 1.52
C THR A 731 24.64 -31.54 1.92
N PHE A 732 23.69 -31.76 2.83
CA PHE A 732 22.79 -30.73 3.33
C PHE A 732 23.53 -29.59 4.02
N ILE A 733 24.35 -29.90 5.04
CA ILE A 733 25.08 -28.89 5.81
C ILE A 733 26.03 -28.10 4.90
N HIS A 734 26.73 -28.78 3.98
CA HIS A 734 27.64 -28.11 3.06
C HIS A 734 26.87 -27.12 2.16
N ARG A 735 25.73 -27.52 1.58
CA ARG A 735 24.90 -26.64 0.77
C ARG A 735 24.34 -25.46 1.56
N PHE A 736 23.85 -25.72 2.77
CA PHE A 736 23.38 -24.68 3.68
C PHE A 736 24.48 -23.66 3.98
N CYS A 737 25.68 -24.13 4.33
CA CYS A 737 26.82 -23.26 4.62
C CYS A 737 27.28 -22.46 3.40
N VAL A 738 27.30 -23.04 2.21
CA VAL A 738 27.65 -22.32 0.98
C VAL A 738 26.59 -21.25 0.65
N LYS A 739 25.30 -21.60 0.73
CA LYS A 739 24.18 -20.70 0.40
C LYS A 739 24.13 -19.48 1.31
N TYR A 740 24.50 -19.63 2.59
CA TYR A 740 24.40 -18.57 3.58
C TYR A 740 25.75 -18.08 4.13
N ASN A 741 26.84 -18.28 3.37
CA ASN A 741 28.17 -17.76 3.68
C ASN A 741 28.73 -18.17 5.06
N LEU A 742 28.54 -19.44 5.44
CA LEU A 742 29.01 -20.06 6.68
C LEU A 742 30.16 -21.04 6.46
N GLN A 743 30.98 -20.85 5.43
CA GLN A 743 32.04 -21.80 5.06
C GLN A 743 33.08 -21.96 6.19
N ASN A 744 33.31 -20.91 6.97
CA ASN A 744 34.28 -20.90 8.07
C ASN A 744 33.92 -21.89 9.19
N VAL A 745 32.63 -22.18 9.39
CA VAL A 745 32.14 -23.07 10.45
C VAL A 745 31.63 -24.41 9.91
N ALA A 746 31.68 -24.62 8.58
CA ALA A 746 31.09 -25.80 7.94
C ALA A 746 31.66 -27.13 8.48
N LYS A 747 32.99 -27.18 8.71
CA LYS A 747 33.64 -28.39 9.24
C LYS A 747 33.18 -28.72 10.67
N ASP A 748 33.10 -27.70 11.53
CA ASP A 748 32.65 -27.89 12.91
C ASP A 748 31.17 -28.24 12.97
N PHE A 749 30.37 -27.66 12.07
CA PHE A 749 28.95 -27.99 11.92
C PHE A 749 28.78 -29.46 11.52
N HIS A 750 29.53 -29.94 10.52
CA HIS A 750 29.51 -31.36 10.16
C HIS A 750 29.87 -32.27 11.33
N ASN A 751 30.94 -31.95 12.06
CA ASN A 751 31.38 -32.75 13.20
C ASN A 751 30.34 -32.75 14.34
N PHE A 752 29.61 -31.65 14.53
CA PHE A 752 28.57 -31.56 15.55
C PHE A 752 27.34 -32.42 15.20
N CYS A 753 26.99 -32.47 13.92
CA CYS A 753 25.87 -33.26 13.39
C CYS A 753 26.30 -34.65 12.89
N SER A 754 27.51 -35.14 13.23
CA SER A 754 28.01 -36.41 12.72
C SER A 754 27.30 -37.58 13.40
N ASP A 755 26.37 -38.21 12.70
CA ASP A 755 25.74 -39.48 13.06
C ASP A 755 25.60 -40.37 11.83
N TYR A 756 25.39 -41.68 12.04
CA TYR A 756 25.15 -42.62 10.96
C TYR A 756 23.88 -42.28 10.16
N SER A 757 22.83 -41.85 10.86
CA SER A 757 21.59 -41.41 10.25
C SER A 757 20.78 -40.52 11.19
N LEU A 758 20.06 -39.54 10.64
CA LEU A 758 19.16 -38.64 11.36
C LEU A 758 17.83 -38.51 10.62
N THR A 759 16.74 -38.45 11.37
CA THR A 759 15.45 -37.94 10.87
C THR A 759 15.50 -36.41 10.72
N LEU A 760 14.54 -35.83 10.01
CA LEU A 760 14.48 -34.37 9.84
C LEU A 760 14.33 -33.59 11.15
N PRO A 761 13.48 -34.01 12.11
CA PRO A 761 13.39 -33.35 13.40
C PRO A 761 14.70 -33.38 14.19
N GLU A 762 15.41 -34.53 14.16
CA GLU A 762 16.69 -34.68 14.88
C GLU A 762 17.80 -33.82 14.25
N LEU A 763 17.89 -33.80 12.92
CA LEU A 763 18.83 -32.92 12.22
C LEU A 763 18.55 -31.45 12.56
N TYR A 764 17.29 -31.02 12.53
CA TYR A 764 16.92 -29.66 12.86
C TYR A 764 17.29 -29.28 14.29
N ASP A 765 17.02 -30.15 15.28
CA ASP A 765 17.36 -29.91 16.68
C ASP A 765 18.87 -29.78 16.88
N LYS A 766 19.67 -30.72 16.34
CA LYS A 766 21.14 -30.63 16.41
C LYS A 766 21.68 -29.38 15.72
N ALA A 767 21.23 -29.11 14.50
CA ALA A 767 21.65 -27.92 13.75
C ALA A 767 21.25 -26.62 14.47
N SER A 768 20.07 -26.56 15.07
CA SER A 768 19.63 -25.39 15.84
C SER A 768 20.47 -25.15 17.09
N ARG A 769 20.93 -26.22 17.77
CA ARG A 769 21.86 -26.10 18.91
C ARG A 769 23.23 -25.61 18.47
N PHE A 770 23.76 -26.15 17.38
CA PHE A 770 25.03 -25.66 16.80
C PHE A 770 24.94 -24.18 16.42
N LEU A 771 23.87 -23.77 15.73
CA LEU A 771 23.67 -22.37 15.35
C LEU A 771 23.56 -21.45 16.58
N LYS A 772 22.98 -21.93 17.69
CA LYS A 772 22.91 -21.18 18.95
C LYS A 772 24.29 -20.95 19.56
N ASP A 773 25.21 -21.90 19.43
CA ASP A 773 26.58 -21.76 19.91
C ASP A 773 27.41 -20.83 19.01
N VAL A 774 27.17 -20.83 17.70
CA VAL A 774 27.85 -19.94 16.73
C VAL A 774 27.31 -18.51 16.79
N PHE A 775 25.99 -18.34 16.96
CA PHE A 775 25.30 -17.06 16.95
C PHE A 775 24.60 -16.83 18.30
N PRO A 776 25.29 -16.24 19.29
CA PRO A 776 24.70 -15.95 20.59
C PRO A 776 23.64 -14.84 20.54
N GLU A 777 23.68 -13.99 19.51
CA GLU A 777 22.70 -12.94 19.29
C GLU A 777 21.36 -13.51 18.78
N LEU A 778 20.28 -13.24 19.52
CA LEU A 778 18.96 -13.84 19.30
C LEU A 778 18.37 -13.54 17.91
N LEU A 779 18.57 -12.33 17.39
CA LEU A 779 18.04 -11.92 16.08
C LEU A 779 18.68 -12.73 14.95
N ILE A 780 20.02 -12.81 14.95
CA ILE A 780 20.79 -13.56 13.95
C ILE A 780 20.47 -15.05 14.05
N LEU A 781 20.43 -15.61 15.26
CA LEU A 781 20.06 -17.00 15.50
C LEU A 781 18.69 -17.34 14.89
N THR A 782 17.67 -16.53 15.17
CA THR A 782 16.30 -16.75 14.69
C THR A 782 16.24 -16.71 13.16
N LEU A 783 17.00 -15.81 12.52
CA LEU A 783 17.12 -15.74 11.07
C LEU A 783 17.68 -17.03 10.47
N TYR A 784 18.80 -17.55 11.01
CA TYR A 784 19.41 -18.79 10.51
C TYR A 784 18.55 -20.03 10.79
N GLN A 785 17.84 -20.10 11.92
CA GLN A 785 16.89 -21.18 12.20
C GLN A 785 15.73 -21.21 11.19
N ARG A 786 15.20 -20.04 10.82
CA ARG A 786 14.17 -19.94 9.77
C ARG A 786 14.69 -20.36 8.40
N ARG A 787 15.93 -19.97 8.06
CA ARG A 787 16.62 -20.42 6.83
C ARG A 787 16.88 -21.92 6.82
N LEU A 788 17.20 -22.49 7.98
CA LEU A 788 17.37 -23.93 8.16
C LEU A 788 16.06 -24.66 7.87
N ALA A 789 14.96 -24.25 8.50
CA ALA A 789 13.63 -24.84 8.26
C ALA A 789 13.21 -24.73 6.78
N HIS A 790 13.39 -23.55 6.17
CA HIS A 790 13.15 -23.33 4.74
C HIS A 790 13.97 -24.30 3.86
N THR A 791 15.27 -24.45 4.14
CA THR A 791 16.16 -25.31 3.33
C THR A 791 15.77 -26.78 3.47
N LEU A 792 15.36 -27.24 4.66
CA LEU A 792 14.84 -28.60 4.85
C LEU A 792 13.61 -28.86 3.96
N VAL A 793 12.64 -27.94 3.93
CA VAL A 793 11.43 -28.08 3.11
C VAL A 793 11.75 -28.04 1.60
N GLN A 794 12.72 -27.22 1.18
CA GLN A 794 13.07 -27.02 -0.23
C GLN A 794 13.90 -28.17 -0.82
N ASP A 795 14.89 -28.68 -0.07
CA ASP A 795 15.95 -29.54 -0.59
C ASP A 795 15.70 -31.03 -0.37
N ILE A 796 14.92 -31.42 0.63
CA ILE A 796 14.80 -32.82 1.05
C ILE A 796 13.55 -33.47 0.43
N PRO A 797 13.61 -34.76 0.05
CA PRO A 797 14.71 -35.71 0.25
C PRO A 797 15.83 -35.62 -0.78
N TYR A 798 16.93 -36.32 -0.48
CA TYR A 798 18.02 -36.55 -1.43
C TYR A 798 17.84 -37.88 -2.16
N ILE A 799 18.25 -37.91 -3.44
CA ILE A 799 18.15 -39.07 -4.33
C ILE A 799 19.54 -39.32 -4.92
N SER A 800 20.00 -40.57 -4.93
CA SER A 800 21.23 -40.93 -5.63
C SER A 800 21.01 -40.92 -7.15
N GLU A 801 22.05 -40.55 -7.88
CA GLU A 801 22.08 -40.66 -9.34
C GLU A 801 21.71 -42.06 -9.86
N GLN A 802 21.95 -43.11 -9.08
CA GLN A 802 21.62 -44.51 -9.43
C GLN A 802 20.11 -44.78 -9.43
N GLN A 803 19.34 -44.00 -8.68
CA GLN A 803 17.88 -44.14 -8.56
C GLN A 803 17.14 -43.36 -9.66
N ILE A 804 17.83 -42.52 -10.44
CA ILE A 804 17.22 -41.71 -11.50
C ILE A 804 16.39 -42.54 -12.50
N PRO A 805 16.86 -43.71 -13.00
CA PRO A 805 16.06 -44.50 -13.95
C PRO A 805 14.69 -44.90 -13.38
N GLU A 806 14.66 -45.40 -12.16
CA GLU A 806 13.44 -45.81 -11.45
C GLU A 806 12.54 -44.60 -11.18
N VAL A 807 13.11 -43.49 -10.70
CA VAL A 807 12.34 -42.26 -10.44
C VAL A 807 11.71 -41.71 -11.72
N LEU A 808 12.44 -41.73 -12.84
CA LEU A 808 11.90 -41.30 -14.13
C LEU A 808 10.76 -42.20 -14.59
N GLU A 809 10.89 -43.51 -14.46
CA GLU A 809 9.83 -44.46 -14.82
C GLU A 809 8.56 -44.21 -14.00
N ASN A 810 8.70 -44.07 -12.68
CA ASN A 810 7.60 -43.80 -11.75
C ASN A 810 6.90 -42.48 -12.07
N ILE A 811 7.65 -41.37 -12.16
CA ILE A 811 7.09 -40.05 -12.44
C ILE A 811 6.44 -39.98 -13.82
N CYS A 812 7.10 -40.53 -14.85
CA CYS A 812 6.55 -40.53 -16.20
C CYS A 812 5.32 -41.44 -16.33
N GLY A 813 5.28 -42.55 -15.58
CA GLY A 813 4.13 -43.43 -15.45
C GLY A 813 2.93 -42.70 -14.87
N TYR A 814 3.12 -42.01 -13.73
CA TYR A 814 2.08 -41.20 -13.10
C TYR A 814 1.57 -40.08 -14.00
N LEU A 815 2.47 -39.41 -14.72
CA LEU A 815 2.10 -38.34 -15.65
C LEU A 815 1.48 -38.86 -16.97
N GLY A 816 1.52 -40.17 -17.23
CA GLY A 816 1.02 -40.78 -18.47
C GLY A 816 1.89 -40.52 -19.70
N ILE A 817 3.20 -40.30 -19.51
CA ILE A 817 4.15 -39.88 -20.55
C ILE A 817 5.37 -40.80 -20.69
N SER A 818 5.32 -42.03 -20.18
CA SER A 818 6.44 -43.00 -20.24
C SER A 818 6.96 -43.28 -21.65
N SER A 819 6.13 -43.13 -22.68
CA SER A 819 6.56 -43.26 -24.09
C SER A 819 7.41 -42.09 -24.57
N ARG A 820 7.36 -40.93 -23.90
CA ARG A 820 8.06 -39.70 -24.27
C ARG A 820 9.39 -39.55 -23.58
N ILE A 821 9.45 -39.90 -22.29
CA ILE A 821 10.63 -39.72 -21.43
C ILE A 821 10.99 -41.06 -20.82
N THR A 822 12.17 -41.57 -21.18
CA THR A 822 12.80 -42.74 -20.57
C THR A 822 14.27 -42.42 -20.29
N TYR A 823 14.86 -43.12 -19.32
CA TYR A 823 16.27 -42.95 -19.01
C TYR A 823 17.15 -43.24 -20.23
N ASP A 824 16.94 -44.37 -20.91
CA ASP A 824 17.77 -44.75 -22.07
C ASP A 824 17.80 -43.68 -23.16
N LYS A 825 16.65 -43.05 -23.43
CA LYS A 825 16.51 -41.99 -24.43
C LYS A 825 17.29 -40.72 -24.05
N PHE A 826 17.39 -40.41 -22.76
CA PHE A 826 18.02 -39.18 -22.26
C PHE A 826 19.34 -39.41 -21.50
N SER A 827 19.82 -40.66 -21.44
CA SER A 827 21.01 -41.09 -20.68
C SER A 827 22.21 -40.17 -20.89
N LYS A 828 22.59 -39.90 -22.14
CA LYS A 828 23.70 -38.99 -22.48
C LYS A 828 23.51 -37.58 -21.93
N LEU A 829 22.29 -37.05 -22.01
CA LEU A 829 21.97 -35.70 -21.52
C LEU A 829 21.98 -35.67 -19.99
N ILE A 830 21.45 -36.70 -19.34
CA ILE A 830 21.44 -36.84 -17.88
C ILE A 830 22.88 -36.95 -17.35
N GLU A 831 23.68 -37.85 -17.93
CA GLU A 831 25.08 -38.09 -17.53
C GLU A 831 26.00 -36.88 -17.76
N GLN A 832 25.66 -35.99 -18.70
CA GLN A 832 26.41 -34.76 -18.93
C GLN A 832 26.21 -33.73 -17.80
N PHE A 833 25.01 -33.68 -17.20
CA PHE A 833 24.63 -32.64 -16.22
C PHE A 833 24.65 -33.15 -14.77
N ILE A 834 24.62 -34.47 -14.56
CA ILE A 834 24.61 -35.10 -13.25
C ILE A 834 25.92 -35.87 -13.05
N PRO A 835 26.81 -35.40 -12.16
CA PRO A 835 28.03 -36.11 -11.82
C PRO A 835 27.71 -37.51 -11.25
N LYS A 836 28.58 -38.49 -11.56
CA LYS A 836 28.52 -39.82 -10.92
C LYS A 836 28.74 -39.67 -9.40
N LEU A 837 28.10 -40.54 -8.61
CA LEU A 837 28.15 -40.52 -7.14
C LEU A 837 27.63 -39.21 -6.52
N SER A 838 26.67 -38.56 -7.17
CA SER A 838 26.08 -37.31 -6.67
C SER A 838 24.71 -37.54 -6.02
N LEU A 839 24.40 -36.73 -5.01
CA LEU A 839 23.10 -36.66 -4.38
C LEU A 839 22.32 -35.46 -4.91
N LEU A 840 21.14 -35.73 -5.46
CA LEU A 840 20.22 -34.72 -5.97
C LEU A 840 19.22 -34.36 -4.87
N SER A 841 19.11 -33.08 -4.55
CA SER A 841 17.99 -32.58 -3.72
C SER A 841 16.68 -32.71 -4.48
N SER A 842 15.56 -32.65 -3.75
CA SER A 842 14.22 -32.48 -4.33
C SER A 842 14.18 -31.33 -5.34
N GLU A 843 14.83 -30.20 -5.03
CA GLU A 843 14.99 -29.07 -5.95
C GLU A 843 15.74 -29.43 -7.24
N ASN A 844 16.92 -30.06 -7.12
CA ASN A 844 17.69 -30.46 -8.30
C ASN A 844 16.94 -31.48 -9.15
N MET A 845 16.17 -32.37 -8.52
CA MET A 845 15.34 -33.35 -9.23
C MET A 845 14.21 -32.66 -10.00
N ARG A 846 13.56 -31.64 -9.41
CA ARG A 846 12.59 -30.80 -10.14
C ARG A 846 13.22 -30.16 -11.37
N HIS A 847 14.40 -29.54 -11.23
CA HIS A 847 15.10 -28.91 -12.35
C HIS A 847 15.48 -29.89 -13.45
N LEU A 848 15.91 -31.10 -13.08
CA LEU A 848 16.16 -32.18 -14.05
C LEU A 848 14.88 -32.53 -14.82
N LEU A 849 13.79 -32.81 -14.10
CA LEU A 849 12.51 -33.22 -14.71
C LEU A 849 11.92 -32.13 -15.59
N LEU A 850 12.01 -30.86 -15.19
CA LEU A 850 11.58 -29.72 -16.01
C LEU A 850 12.40 -29.60 -17.30
N GLY A 851 13.72 -29.75 -17.21
CA GLY A 851 14.60 -29.79 -18.40
C GLY A 851 14.23 -30.93 -19.35
N LEU A 852 13.97 -32.12 -18.83
CA LEU A 852 13.55 -33.27 -19.64
C LEU A 852 12.17 -33.09 -20.28
N LEU A 853 11.22 -32.48 -19.56
CA LEU A 853 9.91 -32.13 -20.12
C LEU A 853 10.08 -31.15 -21.28
N MET A 854 10.79 -30.03 -21.08
CA MET A 854 11.04 -29.06 -22.14
C MET A 854 11.77 -29.67 -23.34
N GLU A 855 12.80 -30.49 -23.11
CA GLU A 855 13.57 -31.13 -24.18
C GLU A 855 12.74 -32.16 -24.95
N SER A 856 11.88 -32.92 -24.26
CA SER A 856 11.01 -33.93 -24.86
C SER A 856 9.91 -33.31 -25.72
N TYR A 857 9.28 -32.23 -25.25
CA TYR A 857 8.23 -31.53 -25.99
C TYR A 857 8.76 -30.48 -26.97
N ARG A 858 10.06 -30.12 -26.88
CA ARG A 858 10.69 -29.05 -27.66
C ARG A 858 9.97 -27.70 -27.56
N ARG A 859 9.35 -27.42 -26.41
CA ARG A 859 8.63 -26.17 -26.14
C ARG A 859 8.71 -25.80 -24.66
N ILE A 860 8.51 -24.50 -24.41
CA ILE A 860 8.56 -23.87 -23.09
C ILE A 860 7.14 -23.67 -22.55
N TYR A 861 6.19 -23.34 -23.42
CA TYR A 861 4.82 -22.99 -23.03
C TYR A 861 3.82 -24.11 -23.34
N PHE A 862 2.82 -24.24 -22.47
CA PHE A 862 1.85 -25.33 -22.47
C PHE A 862 0.44 -24.85 -22.16
N GLU A 863 -0.56 -25.62 -22.59
CA GLU A 863 -1.99 -25.36 -22.35
C GLU A 863 -2.43 -25.80 -20.95
N GLU A 864 -1.67 -26.71 -20.33
CA GLU A 864 -1.93 -27.26 -18.99
C GLU A 864 -0.76 -26.96 -18.04
N ASP A 865 -1.05 -26.82 -16.75
CA ASP A 865 -0.04 -26.65 -15.70
C ASP A 865 0.74 -27.95 -15.44
N LEU A 866 1.69 -28.24 -16.34
CA LEU A 866 2.59 -29.37 -16.21
C LEU A 866 3.51 -29.26 -14.98
N PHE A 867 3.78 -28.05 -14.50
CA PHE A 867 4.58 -27.86 -13.28
C PHE A 867 3.82 -28.41 -12.07
N LEU A 868 2.58 -28.00 -11.86
CA LEU A 868 1.77 -28.48 -10.73
C LEU A 868 1.48 -30.00 -10.82
N ARG A 869 1.28 -30.53 -12.04
CA ARG A 869 1.16 -31.98 -12.27
C ARG A 869 2.44 -32.72 -11.88
N LEU A 870 3.61 -32.19 -12.26
CA LEU A 870 4.90 -32.75 -11.87
C LEU A 870 5.08 -32.74 -10.35
N ILE A 871 4.74 -31.64 -9.68
CA ILE A 871 4.88 -31.53 -8.23
C ILE A 871 3.97 -32.53 -7.51
N THR A 872 2.74 -32.70 -7.99
CA THR A 872 1.81 -33.72 -7.48
C THR A 872 2.39 -35.13 -7.62
N ALA A 873 2.98 -35.45 -8.78
CA ALA A 873 3.66 -36.73 -9.00
C ALA A 873 4.85 -36.92 -8.05
N MET A 874 5.67 -35.89 -7.85
CA MET A 874 6.81 -35.95 -6.91
C MET A 874 6.36 -36.18 -5.47
N ARG A 875 5.30 -35.51 -5.02
CA ARG A 875 4.73 -35.73 -3.67
C ARG A 875 4.18 -37.15 -3.51
N HIS A 876 3.53 -37.70 -4.55
CA HIS A 876 3.03 -39.07 -4.53
C HIS A 876 4.13 -40.10 -4.27
N TYR A 877 5.31 -39.91 -4.86
CA TYR A 877 6.49 -40.77 -4.65
C TYR A 877 7.43 -40.28 -3.52
N GLN A 878 6.95 -39.41 -2.64
CA GLN A 878 7.72 -38.85 -1.52
C GLN A 878 9.03 -38.13 -1.91
N LEU A 879 9.15 -37.62 -3.15
CA LEU A 879 10.33 -36.92 -3.67
C LEU A 879 10.30 -35.41 -3.40
N ALA A 880 9.29 -34.93 -2.67
CA ALA A 880 9.13 -33.55 -2.26
C ALA A 880 8.37 -33.50 -0.93
N TYR A 881 8.58 -32.43 -0.17
CA TYR A 881 7.86 -32.21 1.07
C TYR A 881 6.33 -32.24 0.83
N PRO A 882 5.56 -32.84 1.76
CA PRO A 882 4.10 -32.87 1.68
C PRO A 882 3.50 -31.49 1.44
N ALA A 883 2.41 -31.44 0.69
CA ALA A 883 1.79 -30.18 0.32
C ALA A 883 1.29 -29.42 1.57
N PRO A 884 1.62 -28.12 1.69
CA PRO A 884 1.04 -27.28 2.73
C PRO A 884 -0.45 -27.06 2.46
N LEU A 885 -1.19 -26.73 3.52
CA LEU A 885 -2.59 -26.33 3.42
C LEU A 885 -2.66 -24.85 3.04
N LEU A 886 -2.53 -24.54 1.73
CA LEU A 886 -2.63 -23.18 1.20
C LEU A 886 -4.08 -22.68 1.31
N PHE A 887 -4.29 -21.63 2.11
CA PHE A 887 -5.64 -21.15 2.44
C PHE A 887 -5.89 -19.68 2.07
N GLY A 888 -4.86 -18.90 1.77
CA GLY A 888 -5.05 -17.51 1.37
C GLY A 888 -3.94 -16.93 0.51
N ASP A 889 -4.32 -16.02 -0.39
CA ASP A 889 -3.42 -15.14 -1.14
C ASP A 889 -3.03 -13.97 -0.23
N THR A 890 -1.73 -13.80 0.03
CA THR A 890 -1.26 -12.76 0.96
C THR A 890 -1.30 -11.36 0.36
N ASN A 891 -1.73 -11.21 -0.89
CA ASN A 891 -1.61 -10.01 -1.73
C ASN A 891 -0.18 -9.58 -2.06
N TRP A 892 0.82 -9.97 -1.27
CA TRP A 892 2.23 -9.77 -1.56
C TRP A 892 2.62 -10.45 -2.88
N ALA A 893 3.71 -9.97 -3.48
CA ALA A 893 4.18 -10.48 -4.76
C ALA A 893 4.39 -12.01 -4.73
N TYR A 894 3.47 -12.73 -5.37
CA TYR A 894 3.53 -14.16 -5.64
C TYR A 894 3.66 -15.05 -4.38
N SER A 895 2.99 -14.65 -3.29
CA SER A 895 3.04 -15.36 -2.00
C SER A 895 1.65 -15.76 -1.49
N TYR A 896 1.60 -16.91 -0.82
CA TYR A 896 0.40 -17.54 -0.26
C TYR A 896 0.60 -17.90 1.20
N PHE A 897 -0.41 -17.67 2.04
CA PHE A 897 -0.42 -18.22 3.38
C PHE A 897 -0.76 -19.71 3.32
N GLY A 898 0.01 -20.51 4.06
CA GLY A 898 -0.23 -21.93 4.19
C GLY A 898 0.14 -22.47 5.56
N PHE A 899 -0.58 -23.50 5.99
CA PHE A 899 -0.21 -24.29 7.16
C PHE A 899 0.72 -25.43 6.76
N ILE A 900 1.72 -25.70 7.59
CA ILE A 900 2.68 -26.79 7.40
C ILE A 900 2.97 -27.43 8.76
N LEU A 901 3.31 -28.71 8.78
CA LEU A 901 3.93 -29.32 9.95
C LEU A 901 5.41 -28.93 9.94
N HIS A 902 5.85 -28.15 10.93
CA HIS A 902 7.22 -27.64 10.95
C HIS A 902 8.23 -28.81 10.99
N PRO A 903 9.25 -28.86 10.09
CA PRO A 903 10.12 -30.03 9.95
C PRO A 903 10.95 -30.36 11.20
N GLY A 904 11.21 -29.35 12.04
CA GLY A 904 11.84 -29.47 13.34
C GLY A 904 10.89 -29.76 14.51
N THR A 905 10.05 -28.79 14.88
CA THR A 905 9.20 -28.87 16.09
C THR A 905 8.04 -29.86 15.98
N GLN A 906 7.69 -30.31 14.76
CA GLN A 906 6.54 -31.19 14.50
C GLN A 906 5.19 -30.60 14.94
N GLU A 907 5.11 -29.27 15.06
CA GLU A 907 3.89 -28.53 15.33
C GLU A 907 3.34 -27.92 14.05
N ILE A 908 2.02 -27.71 13.98
CA ILE A 908 1.42 -26.93 12.89
C ILE A 908 1.93 -25.50 13.01
N ASP A 909 2.44 -24.97 11.92
CA ASP A 909 2.99 -23.63 11.83
C ASP A 909 2.41 -22.89 10.61
N LEU A 910 2.46 -21.56 10.66
CA LEU A 910 1.94 -20.66 9.63
C LEU A 910 3.09 -20.03 8.84
N TRP A 911 3.14 -20.30 7.54
CA TRP A 911 4.24 -19.93 6.66
C TRP A 911 3.72 -19.19 5.42
N LYS A 912 4.62 -18.49 4.73
CA LYS A 912 4.40 -17.97 3.37
C LYS A 912 4.99 -18.93 2.34
N PHE A 913 4.28 -19.18 1.25
CA PHE A 913 4.67 -20.11 0.18
C PHE A 913 4.52 -19.49 -1.20
N ASN A 914 5.22 -20.04 -2.20
CA ASN A 914 4.81 -19.86 -3.59
C ASN A 914 3.51 -20.64 -3.90
N TYR A 915 2.89 -20.41 -5.06
CA TYR A 915 1.58 -20.99 -5.40
C TYR A 915 1.56 -22.53 -5.41
N ALA A 916 2.69 -23.18 -5.66
CA ALA A 916 2.80 -24.65 -5.64
C ALA A 916 3.10 -25.24 -4.25
N GLY A 917 3.38 -24.40 -3.24
CA GLY A 917 3.67 -24.85 -1.88
C GLY A 917 5.01 -25.58 -1.73
N LEU A 918 6.04 -25.19 -2.50
CA LEU A 918 7.38 -25.80 -2.44
C LEU A 918 8.45 -24.89 -1.85
N GLN A 919 8.30 -23.58 -2.04
CA GLN A 919 9.21 -22.58 -1.48
C GLN A 919 8.51 -21.90 -0.32
N GLY A 920 8.72 -22.42 0.89
CA GLY A 920 8.09 -21.94 2.11
C GLY A 920 9.04 -21.20 3.04
N TYR A 921 8.59 -20.12 3.67
CA TYR A 921 9.33 -19.43 4.72
C TYR A 921 8.46 -19.24 5.97
N PRO A 922 8.97 -19.54 7.18
CA PRO A 922 8.29 -19.17 8.42
C PRO A 922 8.07 -17.65 8.49
N LEU A 923 6.92 -17.20 9.01
CA LEU A 923 6.64 -15.77 9.22
C LEU A 923 7.53 -15.19 10.33
N GLU A 924 7.96 -13.92 10.19
CA GLU A 924 8.85 -13.28 11.19
C GLU A 924 8.07 -12.81 12.43
N ASN A 925 6.83 -12.35 12.25
CA ASN A 925 6.00 -11.66 13.23
C ASN A 925 4.98 -12.56 13.94
N ARG A 926 5.33 -13.84 14.19
CA ARG A 926 4.41 -14.82 14.80
C ARG A 926 3.81 -14.35 16.13
N HIS A 927 4.60 -13.70 16.97
CA HIS A 927 4.14 -13.20 18.26
C HIS A 927 3.06 -12.12 18.12
N GLU A 928 3.11 -11.33 17.05
CA GLU A 928 2.10 -10.31 16.78
C GLU A 928 0.81 -10.92 16.20
N LEU A 929 0.93 -11.99 15.40
CA LEU A 929 -0.23 -12.66 14.79
C LEU A 929 -1.10 -13.43 15.79
N PHE A 930 -0.51 -13.91 16.89
CA PHE A 930 -1.21 -14.72 17.92
C PHE A 930 -1.26 -14.07 19.31
N GLY A 931 -0.44 -13.05 19.58
CA GLY A 931 -0.33 -12.42 20.91
C GLY A 931 -1.07 -11.08 21.07
N VAL A 932 -1.78 -10.60 20.03
CA VAL A 932 -2.42 -9.27 20.01
C VAL A 932 -3.89 -9.33 20.42
N SER A 933 -4.43 -8.21 20.92
CA SER A 933 -5.82 -8.08 21.37
C SER A 933 -6.85 -8.10 20.23
N GLN A 934 -6.44 -7.89 18.98
CA GLN A 934 -7.32 -7.92 17.82
C GLN A 934 -7.57 -9.36 17.35
N PRO A 935 -8.81 -9.71 16.96
CA PRO A 935 -9.11 -11.04 16.45
C PRO A 935 -8.65 -11.21 14.99
N TRP A 936 -8.51 -12.46 14.58
CA TRP A 936 -8.63 -12.83 13.18
C TRP A 936 -10.10 -12.72 12.75
N THR A 937 -10.35 -12.23 11.55
CA THR A 937 -11.70 -11.97 11.03
C THR A 937 -11.88 -12.55 9.64
N LEU A 938 -13.03 -13.20 9.40
CA LEU A 938 -13.53 -13.58 8.09
C LEU A 938 -14.75 -12.73 7.71
N TYR A 939 -14.73 -12.15 6.51
CA TYR A 939 -15.86 -11.42 5.92
C TYR A 939 -16.73 -12.41 5.14
N ALA A 940 -17.61 -13.10 5.86
CA ALA A 940 -18.26 -14.32 5.38
C ALA A 940 -19.36 -14.14 4.33
N ASN A 941 -19.84 -12.91 4.10
CA ASN A 941 -20.93 -12.65 3.16
C ASN A 941 -20.41 -11.94 1.89
N PRO A 942 -20.15 -12.66 0.78
CA PRO A 942 -19.65 -12.05 -0.46
C PRO A 942 -20.62 -11.08 -1.14
N ILE A 943 -21.90 -11.10 -0.76
CA ILE A 943 -22.90 -10.12 -1.25
C ILE A 943 -22.58 -8.72 -0.75
N ASP A 944 -22.03 -8.59 0.47
CA ASP A 944 -21.64 -7.31 1.05
C ASP A 944 -20.59 -6.59 0.20
N TYR A 945 -19.90 -7.30 -0.69
CA TYR A 945 -18.85 -6.72 -1.52
C TYR A 945 -18.96 -7.18 -2.98
N GLY A 946 -20.19 -7.18 -3.51
CA GLY A 946 -20.47 -7.11 -4.95
C GLY A 946 -21.07 -8.36 -5.59
N MET A 947 -21.11 -9.50 -4.88
CA MET A 947 -21.68 -10.72 -5.44
C MET A 947 -23.20 -10.54 -5.66
N PRO A 948 -23.74 -10.85 -6.86
CA PRO A 948 -25.17 -10.85 -7.09
C PRO A 948 -25.86 -11.86 -6.14
N PRO A 949 -26.97 -11.49 -5.47
CA PRO A 949 -27.65 -12.40 -4.57
C PRO A 949 -28.16 -13.64 -5.35
N PRO A 950 -27.93 -14.87 -4.86
CA PRO A 950 -28.43 -16.07 -5.52
C PRO A 950 -29.96 -16.06 -5.67
N PRO A 951 -30.52 -16.73 -6.70
CA PRO A 951 -31.97 -16.84 -6.86
C PRO A 951 -32.64 -17.43 -5.60
N GLY A 952 -33.59 -16.71 -5.01
CA GLY A 952 -34.27 -17.12 -3.78
C GLY A 952 -33.53 -16.73 -2.48
N TYR A 953 -32.30 -16.24 -2.57
CA TYR A 953 -31.58 -15.65 -1.45
C TYR A 953 -32.15 -14.24 -1.20
N ARG A 954 -33.12 -14.16 -0.29
CA ARG A 954 -33.46 -12.88 0.34
C ARG A 954 -32.37 -12.63 1.37
N SER A 955 -31.63 -11.53 1.22
CA SER A 955 -30.77 -11.03 2.28
C SER A 955 -31.55 -11.10 3.59
N HIS A 956 -31.02 -11.84 4.59
CA HIS A 956 -31.49 -11.87 5.99
C HIS A 956 -32.51 -12.94 6.40
N MET A 957 -32.55 -14.12 5.77
CA MET A 957 -33.18 -15.28 6.45
C MET A 957 -32.29 -15.75 7.63
N PRO A 958 -32.83 -15.95 8.84
CA PRO A 958 -32.07 -16.44 9.99
C PRO A 958 -31.42 -17.80 9.71
N LYS A 959 -30.26 -18.07 10.34
CA LYS A 959 -29.66 -19.41 10.38
C LYS A 959 -30.71 -20.41 10.89
N GLY A 960 -31.21 -21.27 10.00
CA GLY A 960 -32.26 -22.25 10.28
C GLY A 960 -33.46 -22.25 9.33
N PHE A 961 -33.47 -21.47 8.25
CA PHE A 961 -34.59 -21.46 7.29
C PHE A 961 -34.42 -22.32 6.03
N PHE A 962 -33.32 -23.09 5.92
CA PHE A 962 -33.16 -24.14 4.92
C PHE A 962 -32.68 -25.43 5.58
#